data_AF-A0A7W4NRL8-F1
#
_entry.id   AF-A0A7W4NRL8-F1
#
_cell.length_a   1.000
_cell.length_b   1.000
_cell.length_c   1.000
_cell.angle_alpha   90.00
_cell.angle_beta   90.00
_cell.angle_gamma   90.00
#
_symmetry.space_group_name_H-M   'P 1'
#
loop_
_entity.id
_entity.type
_entity.pdbx_description
1 polymer ?
#
loop_
_entity_poly.entity_id
_entity_poly.type
_entity_poly.pdbx_seq_one_letter_code
_entity_poly.pdbx_strand_id
1 'polypeptide(L)'
;MTDTVLSQTAPTASQREMTVRGFILGALITIVFTASNVYLGLKIGLTVASSIPAAVISMSVLRAMGGSSILENNMVQTQASAAGTLSCVFVSLPCMIMVGYWQHFPYLETTLLTLAGGMTGVLFTVPLRRAMVTNSDLPYPEGVAAAEILKAGSETGSPDSLRALVTGGILSAAVTLATGGLRLLADGAALTATWGGAIFRASTGFSLALLGAGYLVGIAGGLAMLIGTILAWDVAVPILSVRLPNPGHLAAAAFATQLWTQKVRFLGAGTIAIAAIWTLAMLARPVALGIRDMIQAHGSKGGDDRMRDLSPRTLLLLTGLCLAILFVLFVAFQYPVAHGATILSAALAAVLFCALFGFLVAAACGYMAGIVGSSSSPLSGIAIIAIVLVASFVLLLEPLGLLPTEMSANGQRLSVAFALYILSAIVASSAISNDNLQDLKTGQLVGASPWRQQVALLVGCVSGAIVIPPVLELLYQAYGFVGAMPHPGMNLDHALPAPQPALLTTIALGIFQHQLDWTMILTGVALGVVLIVADLGLRRVGGALPPLAVGIGLYLPPAVSVTLAIGAIIGWVCTRRARETEGGVATMLASGFIVGESLTGVLLAGIAGATGRDDTLAILPPEATTLPSILGFLVFVAICFWFGHRIRRA
;
A
#
# COMPACT_ATOMS: atom_id res chain seq x y z
N MET A 1 -36.29 -29.42 16.96
CA MET A 1 -35.90 -30.45 15.97
C MET A 1 -34.51 -30.06 15.47
N THR A 2 -33.48 -30.17 16.30
CA THR A 2 -32.62 -31.35 16.58
C THR A 2 -31.74 -31.72 15.40
N ASP A 3 -30.46 -31.33 15.51
CA ASP A 3 -29.28 -32.15 15.22
C ASP A 3 -29.40 -33.15 14.08
N THR A 4 -29.10 -32.77 12.84
CA THR A 4 -28.73 -33.70 11.74
C THR A 4 -28.30 -32.96 10.46
N VAL A 5 -27.12 -32.33 10.44
CA VAL A 5 -26.37 -32.11 9.18
C VAL A 5 -24.84 -32.27 9.38
N LEU A 6 -24.32 -32.22 10.60
CA LEU A 6 -22.89 -32.45 10.85
C LEU A 6 -22.59 -33.93 11.06
N SER A 7 -22.67 -34.73 10.00
CA SER A 7 -22.01 -36.04 10.01
C SER A 7 -21.59 -36.48 8.61
N GLN A 8 -20.28 -36.78 8.53
CA GLN A 8 -19.62 -37.69 7.59
C GLN A 8 -19.13 -37.13 6.25
N THR A 9 -17.93 -36.54 6.31
CA THR A 9 -16.83 -37.05 5.47
C THR A 9 -15.72 -37.57 6.39
N ALA A 10 -15.60 -38.91 6.47
CA ALA A 10 -14.47 -39.60 7.08
C ALA A 10 -13.14 -39.15 6.43
N PRO A 11 -11.99 -39.24 7.13
CA PRO A 11 -10.76 -38.55 6.75
C PRO A 11 -10.12 -39.22 5.53
N THR A 12 -10.30 -38.64 4.35
CA THR A 12 -9.51 -39.00 3.17
C THR A 12 -8.10 -38.42 3.32
N ALA A 13 -7.11 -39.33 3.46
CA ALA A 13 -5.67 -39.18 3.23
C ALA A 13 -5.07 -37.78 3.36
N SER A 14 -4.21 -37.57 4.37
CA SER A 14 -3.19 -36.50 4.49
C SER A 14 -3.18 -35.53 3.30
N GLN A 15 -4.11 -34.59 3.24
CA GLN A 15 -4.15 -33.64 2.15
C GLN A 15 -2.84 -32.85 2.19
N ARG A 16 -2.13 -32.81 1.07
CA ARG A 16 -0.86 -32.10 0.96
C ARG A 16 -1.15 -30.61 1.09
N GLU A 17 -0.81 -30.03 2.25
CA GLU A 17 -0.89 -28.58 2.47
C GLU A 17 0.41 -27.90 2.03
N MET A 18 1.55 -28.40 2.53
CA MET A 18 2.88 -27.87 2.24
C MET A 18 3.56 -28.73 1.18
N THR A 19 3.78 -28.17 -0.01
CA THR A 19 4.51 -28.83 -1.09
C THR A 19 5.63 -27.94 -1.61
N VAL A 20 6.73 -28.54 -2.04
CA VAL A 20 7.85 -27.78 -2.62
C VAL A 20 7.41 -27.01 -3.86
N ARG A 21 6.62 -27.64 -4.74
CA ARG A 21 6.06 -26.98 -5.93
C ARG A 21 5.15 -25.80 -5.57
N GLY A 22 4.37 -25.92 -4.49
CA GLY A 22 3.54 -24.85 -3.97
C GLY A 22 4.39 -23.67 -3.49
N PHE A 23 5.41 -23.93 -2.66
CA PHE A 23 6.31 -22.86 -2.20
C PHE A 23 7.07 -22.16 -3.32
N ILE A 24 7.49 -22.90 -4.36
CA ILE A 24 8.12 -22.32 -5.56
C ILE A 24 7.10 -21.44 -6.30
N LEU A 25 5.88 -21.95 -6.53
CA LEU A 25 4.83 -21.17 -7.20
C LEU A 25 4.47 -19.91 -6.40
N GLY A 26 4.32 -20.04 -5.08
CA GLY A 26 4.10 -18.92 -4.17
C GLY A 26 5.22 -17.89 -4.26
N ALA A 27 6.48 -18.31 -4.35
CA ALA A 27 7.61 -17.40 -4.47
C ALA A 27 7.60 -16.66 -5.82
N LEU A 28 7.23 -17.33 -6.91
CA LEU A 28 7.08 -16.69 -8.24
C LEU A 28 5.94 -15.67 -8.25
N ILE A 29 4.78 -16.02 -7.68
CA ILE A 29 3.65 -15.10 -7.53
C ILE A 29 4.05 -13.92 -6.64
N THR A 30 4.76 -14.17 -5.54
CA THR A 30 5.32 -13.14 -4.66
C THR A 30 6.18 -12.13 -5.40
N ILE A 31 7.08 -12.57 -6.28
CA ILE A 31 7.94 -11.65 -7.05
C ILE A 31 7.07 -10.68 -7.87
N VAL A 32 6.07 -11.22 -8.55
CA VAL A 32 5.15 -10.45 -9.40
C VAL A 32 4.33 -9.44 -8.58
N PHE A 33 3.68 -9.88 -7.51
CA PHE A 33 2.80 -9.02 -6.72
C PHE A 33 3.57 -8.02 -5.86
N THR A 34 4.72 -8.39 -5.32
CA THR A 34 5.60 -7.46 -4.61
C THR A 34 6.04 -6.34 -5.54
N ALA A 35 6.57 -6.67 -6.73
CA ALA A 35 6.97 -5.66 -7.70
C ALA A 35 5.79 -4.77 -8.13
N SER A 36 4.64 -5.39 -8.34
CA SER A 36 3.43 -4.69 -8.76
C SER A 36 2.92 -3.71 -7.72
N ASN A 37 2.89 -4.12 -6.44
CA ASN A 37 2.40 -3.30 -5.34
C ASN A 37 3.40 -2.24 -4.89
N VAL A 38 4.72 -2.48 -4.97
CA VAL A 38 5.71 -1.42 -4.74
C VAL A 38 5.55 -0.30 -5.78
N TYR A 39 5.46 -0.65 -7.07
CA TYR A 39 5.24 0.33 -8.14
C TYR A 39 3.93 1.09 -7.95
N LEU A 40 2.83 0.36 -7.77
CA LEU A 40 1.51 0.97 -7.58
C LEU A 40 1.50 1.86 -6.34
N GLY A 41 2.05 1.38 -5.23
CA GLY A 41 2.19 2.12 -3.99
C GLY A 41 2.91 3.45 -4.17
N LEU A 42 4.04 3.47 -4.88
CA LEU A 42 4.76 4.71 -5.18
C LEU A 42 4.00 5.62 -6.15
N LYS A 43 3.18 5.05 -7.04
CA LYS A 43 2.40 5.81 -8.02
C LYS A 43 1.15 6.46 -7.42
N ILE A 44 0.42 5.76 -6.55
CA ILE A 44 -0.90 6.20 -6.04
C ILE A 44 -1.03 6.26 -4.52
N GLY A 45 -0.08 5.67 -3.77
CA GLY A 45 -0.16 5.60 -2.32
C GLY A 45 -1.15 4.56 -1.80
N LEU A 46 -1.48 3.52 -2.56
CA LEU A 46 -2.35 2.42 -2.15
C LEU A 46 -1.82 1.11 -2.72
N THR A 47 -2.06 0.01 -2.00
CA THR A 47 -1.80 -1.36 -2.48
C THR A 47 -3.10 -2.07 -2.80
N VAL A 48 -2.98 -3.20 -3.50
CA VAL A 48 -4.12 -4.05 -3.83
C VAL A 48 -3.90 -5.43 -3.22
N ALA A 49 -4.94 -5.95 -2.57
CA ALA A 49 -4.90 -7.29 -1.97
C ALA A 49 -4.53 -8.33 -3.03
N SER A 50 -3.45 -9.07 -2.74
CA SER A 50 -2.91 -10.09 -3.64
C SER A 50 -3.57 -11.47 -3.43
N SER A 51 -4.34 -11.62 -2.36
CA SER A 51 -4.87 -12.90 -1.88
C SER A 51 -5.80 -13.60 -2.89
N ILE A 52 -6.83 -12.91 -3.38
CA ILE A 52 -7.80 -13.48 -4.33
C ILE A 52 -7.15 -13.80 -5.70
N PRO A 53 -6.40 -12.87 -6.34
CA PRO A 53 -5.69 -13.19 -7.58
C PRO A 53 -4.70 -14.33 -7.43
N ALA A 54 -3.95 -14.39 -6.31
CA ALA A 54 -3.00 -15.47 -6.05
C ALA A 54 -3.70 -16.83 -5.94
N ALA A 55 -4.88 -16.91 -5.29
CA ALA A 55 -5.67 -18.13 -5.23
C ALA A 55 -6.05 -18.64 -6.64
N VAL A 56 -6.54 -17.74 -7.51
CA VAL A 56 -6.95 -18.08 -8.88
C VAL A 56 -5.78 -18.56 -9.73
N ILE A 57 -4.63 -17.88 -9.64
CA ILE A 57 -3.39 -18.28 -10.35
C ILE A 57 -2.94 -19.66 -9.84
N SER A 58 -2.88 -19.84 -8.51
CA SER A 58 -2.42 -21.08 -7.90
C SER A 58 -3.25 -22.28 -8.35
N MET A 59 -4.59 -22.17 -8.29
CA MET A 59 -5.49 -23.25 -8.68
C MET A 59 -5.28 -23.65 -10.14
N SER A 60 -5.09 -22.66 -11.01
CA SER A 60 -4.91 -22.88 -12.44
C SER A 60 -3.58 -23.57 -12.76
N VAL A 61 -2.49 -23.07 -12.17
CA VAL A 61 -1.14 -23.58 -12.45
C VAL A 61 -0.93 -24.96 -11.82
N LEU A 62 -1.30 -25.16 -10.55
CA LEU A 62 -1.12 -26.47 -9.88
C LEU A 62 -1.98 -27.56 -10.54
N ARG A 63 -3.17 -27.21 -11.04
CA ARG A 63 -3.99 -28.16 -11.80
C ARG A 63 -3.35 -28.55 -13.14
N ALA A 64 -2.73 -27.59 -13.84
CA ALA A 64 -1.95 -27.88 -15.05
C ALA A 64 -0.73 -28.76 -14.75
N MET A 65 -0.18 -28.71 -13.53
CA MET A 65 0.95 -29.53 -13.05
C MET A 65 0.54 -30.91 -12.49
N GLY A 66 -0.61 -31.44 -12.87
CA GLY A 66 -1.03 -32.81 -12.52
C GLY A 66 -1.82 -32.95 -11.21
N GLY A 67 -2.44 -31.85 -10.74
CA GLY A 67 -3.45 -31.88 -9.68
C GLY A 67 -3.23 -30.85 -8.57
N SER A 68 -4.30 -30.27 -8.06
CA SER A 68 -4.29 -29.22 -7.03
C SER A 68 -5.19 -29.58 -5.85
N SER A 69 -4.77 -29.29 -4.62
CA SER A 69 -5.64 -29.39 -3.43
C SER A 69 -6.04 -28.00 -2.94
N ILE A 70 -7.22 -27.86 -2.31
CA ILE A 70 -7.65 -26.58 -1.74
C ILE A 70 -6.64 -26.05 -0.70
N LEU A 71 -6.05 -26.94 0.10
CA LEU A 71 -5.09 -26.58 1.14
C LEU A 71 -3.72 -26.20 0.58
N GLU A 72 -3.25 -26.86 -0.49
CA GLU A 72 -2.03 -26.48 -1.19
C GLU A 72 -2.17 -25.08 -1.80
N ASN A 73 -3.32 -24.81 -2.45
CA ASN A 73 -3.63 -23.49 -2.98
C ASN A 73 -3.73 -22.42 -1.88
N ASN A 74 -4.30 -22.76 -0.72
CA ASN A 74 -4.35 -21.85 0.42
C ASN A 74 -2.94 -21.50 0.94
N MET A 75 -1.99 -22.45 0.99
CA MET A 75 -0.60 -22.12 1.37
C MET A 75 0.07 -21.19 0.36
N VAL A 76 -0.15 -21.40 -0.95
CA VAL A 76 0.38 -20.52 -2.01
C VAL A 76 -0.21 -19.11 -1.91
N GLN A 77 -1.54 -19.01 -1.77
CA GLN A 77 -2.25 -17.75 -1.59
C GLN A 77 -1.79 -17.00 -0.34
N THR A 78 -1.64 -17.71 0.78
CA THR A 78 -1.14 -17.16 2.04
C THR A 78 0.28 -16.59 1.88
N GLN A 79 1.17 -17.34 1.25
CA GLN A 79 2.56 -16.90 1.01
C GLN A 79 2.60 -15.65 0.12
N ALA A 80 1.84 -15.65 -0.98
CA ALA A 80 1.77 -14.54 -1.92
C ALA A 80 1.16 -13.28 -1.28
N SER A 81 0.12 -13.45 -0.46
CA SER A 81 -0.53 -12.37 0.28
C SER A 81 0.42 -11.69 1.26
N ALA A 82 1.18 -12.47 2.05
CA ALA A 82 2.18 -11.90 2.97
C ALA A 82 3.20 -11.02 2.25
N ALA A 83 3.76 -11.49 1.12
CA ALA A 83 4.75 -10.70 0.39
C ALA A 83 4.13 -9.47 -0.32
N GLY A 84 2.96 -9.66 -0.95
CA GLY A 84 2.21 -8.58 -1.57
C GLY A 84 1.85 -7.47 -0.57
N THR A 85 1.60 -7.82 0.68
CA THR A 85 1.33 -6.88 1.78
C THR A 85 2.60 -6.26 2.34
N LEU A 86 3.69 -7.02 2.44
CA LEU A 86 4.99 -6.52 2.90
C LEU A 86 5.50 -5.37 2.03
N SER A 87 5.11 -5.34 0.75
CA SER A 87 5.40 -4.24 -0.18
C SER A 87 5.01 -2.85 0.36
N CYS A 88 4.05 -2.75 1.30
CA CYS A 88 3.64 -1.52 1.98
C CYS A 88 4.79 -0.76 2.65
N VAL A 89 5.97 -1.36 2.84
CA VAL A 89 7.19 -0.62 3.22
C VAL A 89 7.60 0.47 2.22
N PHE A 90 7.04 0.47 0.99
CA PHE A 90 7.15 1.62 0.09
C PHE A 90 6.65 2.91 0.75
N VAL A 91 5.79 2.85 1.76
CA VAL A 91 5.30 4.00 2.54
C VAL A 91 6.46 4.74 3.20
N SER A 92 7.45 4.02 3.73
CA SER A 92 8.44 4.56 4.66
C SER A 92 9.88 4.50 4.14
N LEU A 93 10.29 3.43 3.44
CA LEU A 93 11.68 3.28 2.96
C LEU A 93 12.13 4.41 2.01
N PRO A 94 11.33 4.86 1.03
CA PRO A 94 11.72 5.98 0.17
C PRO A 94 11.94 7.28 0.92
N CYS A 95 11.37 7.44 2.13
CA CYS A 95 11.60 8.62 2.96
C CYS A 95 13.08 8.80 3.29
N MET A 96 13.86 7.70 3.38
CA MET A 96 15.31 7.75 3.61
C MET A 96 16.05 8.46 2.49
N ILE A 97 15.61 8.26 1.24
CA ILE A 97 16.12 8.96 0.06
C ILE A 97 15.57 10.38 -0.01
N MET A 98 14.29 10.59 0.27
CA MET A 98 13.68 11.93 0.23
C MET A 98 14.23 12.89 1.29
N VAL A 99 14.58 12.38 2.48
CA VAL A 99 15.33 13.14 3.49
C VAL A 99 16.80 13.27 3.11
N GLY A 100 17.27 12.52 2.10
CA GLY A 100 18.62 12.51 1.55
C GLY A 100 19.68 11.91 2.48
N TYR A 101 19.26 10.96 3.33
CA TYR A 101 20.19 10.12 4.10
C TYR A 101 20.73 8.99 3.22
N TRP A 102 19.86 8.35 2.44
CA TRP A 102 20.24 7.36 1.43
C TRP A 102 20.35 7.99 0.05
N GLN A 103 21.30 7.49 -0.74
CA GLN A 103 21.46 7.82 -2.17
C GLN A 103 21.02 6.67 -3.08
N HIS A 104 20.93 5.48 -2.53
CA HIS A 104 20.45 4.23 -3.12
C HIS A 104 19.84 3.40 -1.98
N PHE A 105 19.10 2.34 -2.29
CA PHE A 105 18.57 1.41 -1.29
C PHE A 105 19.63 0.35 -0.95
N PRO A 106 20.25 0.40 0.25
CA PRO A 106 21.26 -0.58 0.64
C PRO A 106 20.59 -1.95 0.82
N TYR A 107 21.03 -2.93 0.04
CA TYR A 107 20.30 -4.18 -0.15
C TYR A 107 20.14 -4.98 1.15
N LEU A 108 21.21 -5.16 1.92
CA LEU A 108 21.18 -6.01 3.12
C LEU A 108 20.36 -5.37 4.24
N GLU A 109 20.55 -4.08 4.49
CA GLU A 109 19.86 -3.30 5.51
C GLU A 109 18.37 -3.25 5.21
N THR A 110 18.01 -2.94 3.96
CA THR A 110 16.61 -2.90 3.52
C THR A 110 15.96 -4.29 3.61
N THR A 111 16.66 -5.34 3.19
CA THR A 111 16.17 -6.73 3.27
C THR A 111 15.95 -7.14 4.72
N LEU A 112 16.95 -6.98 5.59
CA LEU A 112 16.89 -7.41 6.98
C LEU A 112 15.88 -6.60 7.80
N LEU A 113 15.77 -5.29 7.55
CA LEU A 113 14.79 -4.44 8.23
C LEU A 113 13.36 -4.84 7.86
N THR A 114 13.11 -5.01 6.57
CA THR A 114 11.80 -5.41 6.04
C THR A 114 11.44 -6.82 6.46
N LEU A 115 12.42 -7.74 6.46
CA LEU A 115 12.26 -9.11 6.91
C LEU A 115 11.91 -9.18 8.39
N ALA A 116 12.74 -8.57 9.26
CA ALA A 116 12.53 -8.62 10.69
C ALA A 116 11.23 -7.90 11.08
N GLY A 117 10.96 -6.71 10.52
CA GLY A 117 9.70 -6.00 10.71
C GLY A 117 8.49 -6.84 10.26
N GLY A 118 8.50 -7.36 9.03
CA GLY A 118 7.41 -8.18 8.50
C GLY A 118 7.17 -9.47 9.30
N MET A 119 8.25 -10.21 9.63
CA MET A 119 8.15 -11.42 10.43
C MET A 119 7.63 -11.15 11.85
N THR A 120 8.01 -10.02 12.49
CA THR A 120 7.39 -9.66 13.78
C THR A 120 5.88 -9.47 13.65
N GLY A 121 5.40 -8.93 12.52
CA GLY A 121 3.97 -8.84 12.23
C GLY A 121 3.29 -10.21 12.22
N VAL A 122 3.85 -11.19 11.50
CA VAL A 122 3.34 -12.57 11.51
C VAL A 122 3.31 -13.12 12.95
N LEU A 123 4.39 -12.95 13.71
CA LEU A 123 4.52 -13.48 15.06
C LEU A 123 3.55 -12.80 16.04
N PHE A 124 3.30 -11.50 15.90
CA PHE A 124 2.32 -10.75 16.70
C PHE A 124 0.89 -11.19 16.44
N THR A 125 0.55 -11.65 15.24
CA THR A 125 -0.79 -12.17 14.96
C THR A 125 -1.06 -13.56 15.55
N VAL A 126 -0.04 -14.34 15.89
CA VAL A 126 -0.21 -15.69 16.45
C VAL A 126 -1.07 -15.68 17.73
N PRO A 127 -0.78 -14.86 18.77
CA PRO A 127 -1.67 -14.76 19.93
C PRO A 127 -3.02 -14.10 19.59
N LEU A 128 -3.05 -13.17 18.64
CA LEU A 128 -4.28 -12.47 18.24
C LEU A 128 -5.27 -13.38 17.50
N ARG A 129 -4.79 -14.41 16.79
CA ARG A 129 -5.62 -15.32 15.99
C ARG A 129 -6.76 -15.92 16.79
N ARG A 130 -6.51 -16.39 18.01
CA ARG A 130 -7.57 -17.01 18.83
C ARG A 130 -8.63 -15.99 19.23
N ALA A 131 -8.19 -14.81 19.65
CA ALA A 131 -9.07 -13.75 20.12
C ALA A 131 -9.87 -13.08 18.99
N MET A 132 -9.28 -12.96 17.80
CA MET A 132 -9.83 -12.12 16.72
C MET A 132 -10.33 -12.93 15.53
N VAL A 133 -9.83 -14.15 15.29
CA VAL A 133 -10.22 -14.98 14.13
C VAL A 133 -11.09 -16.16 14.57
N THR A 134 -10.66 -16.89 15.59
CA THR A 134 -11.33 -18.13 16.03
C THR A 134 -12.53 -17.87 16.94
N ASN A 135 -12.37 -17.03 17.97
CA ASN A 135 -13.39 -16.76 18.99
C ASN A 135 -14.02 -15.37 18.79
N SER A 136 -14.20 -14.94 17.55
CA SER A 136 -14.72 -13.62 17.21
C SER A 136 -15.67 -13.70 16.03
N ASP A 137 -16.69 -12.85 16.06
CA ASP A 137 -17.69 -12.69 15.01
C ASP A 137 -17.33 -11.60 14.00
N LEU A 138 -16.04 -11.22 13.93
CA LEU A 138 -15.55 -10.28 12.92
C LEU A 138 -15.82 -10.81 11.50
N PRO A 139 -16.23 -9.94 10.55
CA PRO A 139 -16.73 -10.37 9.25
C PRO A 139 -15.64 -10.90 8.30
N TYR A 140 -14.41 -10.34 8.35
CA TYR A 140 -13.30 -10.70 7.46
C TYR A 140 -13.69 -10.83 5.98
N PRO A 141 -14.22 -9.75 5.36
CA PRO A 141 -14.86 -9.83 4.05
C PRO A 141 -13.92 -10.38 2.95
N GLU A 142 -12.64 -9.97 2.97
CA GLU A 142 -11.66 -10.43 1.98
C GLU A 142 -11.21 -11.88 2.24
N GLY A 143 -11.04 -12.27 3.50
CA GLY A 143 -10.72 -13.66 3.84
C GLY A 143 -11.86 -14.64 3.55
N VAL A 144 -13.10 -14.22 3.75
CA VAL A 144 -14.30 -14.99 3.35
C VAL A 144 -14.36 -15.13 1.84
N ALA A 145 -14.19 -14.03 1.10
CA ALA A 145 -14.19 -14.06 -0.37
C ALA A 145 -13.07 -14.95 -0.94
N ALA A 146 -11.86 -14.90 -0.37
CA ALA A 146 -10.76 -15.78 -0.76
C ALA A 146 -11.10 -17.26 -0.49
N ALA A 147 -11.77 -17.57 0.63
CA ALA A 147 -12.19 -18.94 0.95
C ALA A 147 -13.27 -19.45 -0.01
N GLU A 148 -14.23 -18.59 -0.38
CA GLU A 148 -15.26 -18.91 -1.38
C GLU A 148 -14.64 -19.21 -2.74
N ILE A 149 -13.67 -18.41 -3.19
CA ILE A 149 -12.94 -18.63 -4.44
C ILE A 149 -12.17 -19.95 -4.40
N LEU A 150 -11.49 -20.25 -3.29
CA LEU A 150 -10.76 -21.52 -3.11
C LEU A 150 -11.71 -22.73 -3.13
N LYS A 151 -12.89 -22.61 -2.52
CA LYS A 151 -13.91 -23.68 -2.51
C LYS A 151 -14.52 -23.87 -3.90
N ALA A 152 -15.00 -22.81 -4.52
CA ALA A 152 -15.61 -22.84 -5.85
C ALA A 152 -14.62 -23.31 -6.93
N GLY A 153 -13.37 -22.86 -6.86
CA GLY A 153 -12.32 -23.23 -7.81
C GLY A 153 -11.76 -24.64 -7.61
N SER A 154 -12.00 -25.28 -6.46
CA SER A 154 -11.46 -26.62 -6.18
C SER A 154 -12.11 -27.74 -7.01
N GLU A 155 -13.39 -27.60 -7.38
CA GLU A 155 -14.13 -28.61 -8.16
C GLU A 155 -14.02 -28.39 -9.68
N THR A 156 -14.27 -27.16 -10.15
CA THR A 156 -14.34 -26.85 -11.59
C THR A 156 -13.18 -25.99 -12.09
N GLY A 157 -12.39 -25.38 -11.20
CA GLY A 157 -11.44 -24.32 -11.56
C GLY A 157 -12.16 -23.00 -11.84
N SER A 158 -11.38 -21.90 -11.97
CA SER A 158 -11.91 -20.55 -12.25
C SER A 158 -11.36 -20.00 -13.58
N PRO A 159 -11.63 -20.66 -14.73
CA PRO A 159 -11.03 -20.31 -16.01
C PRO A 159 -11.42 -18.90 -16.47
N ASP A 160 -12.64 -18.45 -16.21
CA ASP A 160 -13.09 -17.11 -16.62
C ASP A 160 -12.45 -16.01 -15.78
N SER A 161 -12.29 -16.21 -14.47
CA SER A 161 -11.54 -15.32 -13.57
C SER A 161 -10.07 -15.23 -13.97
N LEU A 162 -9.43 -16.36 -14.31
CA LEU A 162 -8.04 -16.37 -14.81
C LEU A 162 -7.94 -15.67 -16.18
N ARG A 163 -8.85 -15.94 -17.11
CA ARG A 163 -8.88 -15.27 -18.41
C ARG A 163 -9.06 -13.77 -18.27
N ALA A 164 -9.92 -13.31 -17.35
CA ALA A 164 -10.09 -11.89 -17.07
C ALA A 164 -8.81 -11.25 -16.54
N LEU A 165 -8.10 -11.90 -15.61
CA LEU A 165 -6.81 -11.43 -15.12
C LEU A 165 -5.77 -11.32 -16.24
N VAL A 166 -5.62 -12.38 -17.05
CA VAL A 166 -4.64 -12.42 -18.15
C VAL A 166 -4.98 -11.41 -19.24
N THR A 167 -6.26 -11.29 -19.63
CA THR A 167 -6.68 -10.31 -20.65
C THR A 167 -6.50 -8.88 -20.17
N GLY A 168 -6.81 -8.58 -18.91
CA GLY A 168 -6.49 -7.28 -18.30
C GLY A 168 -4.99 -7.02 -18.28
N GLY A 169 -4.21 -8.01 -17.85
CA GLY A 169 -2.74 -7.93 -17.79
C GLY A 169 -2.12 -7.63 -19.15
N ILE A 170 -2.47 -8.39 -20.18
CA ILE A 170 -1.93 -8.21 -21.54
C ILE A 170 -2.36 -6.85 -22.12
N LEU A 171 -3.63 -6.47 -21.98
CA LEU A 171 -4.11 -5.19 -22.49
C LEU A 171 -3.37 -4.02 -21.82
N SER A 172 -3.20 -4.10 -20.50
CA SER A 172 -2.50 -3.08 -19.72
C SER A 172 -1.01 -3.00 -20.03
N ALA A 173 -0.35 -4.15 -20.18
CA ALA A 173 1.03 -4.23 -20.61
C ALA A 173 1.24 -3.63 -22.01
N ALA A 174 0.36 -3.95 -22.96
CA ALA A 174 0.43 -3.41 -24.31
C ALA A 174 0.28 -1.88 -24.35
N VAL A 175 -0.68 -1.33 -23.61
CA VAL A 175 -0.87 0.13 -23.51
C VAL A 175 0.30 0.80 -22.79
N THR A 176 0.81 0.20 -21.73
CA THR A 176 1.98 0.72 -20.98
C THR A 176 3.24 0.71 -21.84
N LEU A 177 3.45 -0.35 -22.61
CA LEU A 177 4.56 -0.43 -23.56
C LEU A 177 4.40 0.61 -24.68
N ALA A 178 3.20 0.83 -25.19
CA ALA A 178 2.94 1.82 -26.23
C ALA A 178 3.07 3.27 -25.73
N THR A 179 2.75 3.54 -24.47
CA THR A 179 2.84 4.88 -23.85
C THR A 179 4.24 5.18 -23.32
N GLY A 180 4.71 4.41 -22.35
CA GLY A 180 5.99 4.67 -21.67
C GLY A 180 7.23 4.12 -22.40
N GLY A 181 7.09 3.00 -23.12
CA GLY A 181 8.22 2.37 -23.81
C GLY A 181 8.46 2.91 -25.21
N LEU A 182 7.52 2.65 -26.13
CA LEU A 182 7.63 3.01 -27.54
C LEU A 182 7.30 4.48 -27.82
N ARG A 183 6.68 5.18 -26.86
CA ARG A 183 6.20 6.57 -26.97
C ARG A 183 5.31 6.81 -28.20
N LEU A 184 4.51 5.80 -28.57
CA LEU A 184 3.54 5.86 -29.66
C LEU A 184 2.25 6.57 -29.25
N LEU A 185 1.93 6.51 -27.95
CA LEU A 185 0.75 7.11 -27.33
C LEU A 185 1.22 8.04 -26.21
N ALA A 186 0.52 9.15 -25.98
CA ALA A 186 0.74 9.92 -24.76
C ALA A 186 0.22 9.15 -23.54
N ASP A 187 0.77 9.44 -22.37
CA ASP A 187 0.42 8.84 -21.08
C ASP A 187 -0.60 9.68 -20.29
N GLY A 188 -0.95 10.86 -20.78
CA GLY A 188 -1.98 11.72 -20.21
C GLY A 188 -2.26 12.95 -21.07
N ALA A 189 -3.18 13.78 -20.59
CA ALA A 189 -3.51 15.06 -21.19
C ALA A 189 -3.72 16.11 -20.11
N ALA A 190 -3.19 17.31 -20.33
CA ALA A 190 -3.34 18.44 -19.43
C ALA A 190 -3.83 19.70 -20.18
N LEU A 191 -4.73 20.43 -19.55
CA LEU A 191 -5.25 21.71 -20.01
C LEU A 191 -4.97 22.76 -18.94
N THR A 192 -4.40 23.89 -19.35
CA THR A 192 -4.18 25.05 -18.47
C THR A 192 -4.99 26.22 -19.03
N ALA A 193 -5.80 26.83 -18.18
CA ALA A 193 -6.59 28.00 -18.51
C ALA A 193 -6.26 29.13 -17.51
N THR A 194 -6.29 30.36 -17.99
CA THR A 194 -6.08 31.54 -17.15
C THR A 194 -7.27 32.49 -17.25
N TRP A 195 -7.68 33.05 -16.12
CA TRP A 195 -8.71 34.08 -16.06
C TRP A 195 -8.24 35.20 -15.14
N GLY A 196 -7.80 36.32 -15.72
CA GLY A 196 -7.10 37.36 -14.97
C GLY A 196 -5.80 36.81 -14.36
N GLY A 197 -5.62 36.97 -13.05
CA GLY A 197 -4.50 36.36 -12.31
C GLY A 197 -4.76 34.92 -11.81
N ALA A 198 -5.97 34.40 -12.01
CA ALA A 198 -6.34 33.05 -11.59
C ALA A 198 -5.89 32.02 -12.64
N ILE A 199 -5.24 30.94 -12.21
CA ILE A 199 -4.75 29.88 -13.08
C ILE A 199 -5.43 28.57 -12.70
N PHE A 200 -6.10 27.95 -13.68
CA PHE A 200 -6.79 26.68 -13.57
C PHE A 200 -6.03 25.62 -14.37
N ARG A 201 -5.93 24.39 -13.84
CA ARG A 201 -5.30 23.28 -14.53
C ARG A 201 -6.07 21.99 -14.32
N ALA A 202 -6.52 21.38 -15.42
CA ALA A 202 -7.11 20.06 -15.42
C ALA A 202 -6.13 19.08 -16.07
N SER A 203 -5.97 17.88 -15.50
CA SER A 203 -5.14 16.83 -16.09
C SER A 203 -5.74 15.46 -15.83
N THR A 204 -5.59 14.55 -16.78
CA THR A 204 -5.98 13.15 -16.67
C THR A 204 -4.83 12.27 -17.15
N GLY A 205 -4.56 11.18 -16.43
CA GLY A 205 -3.64 10.14 -16.89
C GLY A 205 -4.37 9.06 -17.69
N PHE A 206 -3.69 8.42 -18.62
CA PHE A 206 -4.19 7.28 -19.41
C PHE A 206 -3.70 5.93 -18.85
N SER A 207 -3.47 5.86 -17.53
CA SER A 207 -3.06 4.65 -16.83
C SER A 207 -4.23 3.71 -16.58
N LEU A 208 -4.06 2.45 -16.98
CA LEU A 208 -5.05 1.40 -16.77
C LEU A 208 -4.96 0.81 -15.37
N ALA A 209 -3.78 0.84 -14.73
CA ALA A 209 -3.65 0.55 -13.30
C ALA A 209 -4.45 1.54 -12.45
N LEU A 210 -4.43 2.84 -12.77
CA LEU A 210 -5.26 3.85 -12.09
C LEU A 210 -6.76 3.60 -12.29
N LEU A 211 -7.15 3.25 -13.52
CA LEU A 211 -8.53 2.90 -13.86
C LEU A 211 -9.00 1.68 -13.04
N GLY A 212 -8.17 0.62 -12.99
CA GLY A 212 -8.43 -0.59 -12.22
C GLY A 212 -8.47 -0.33 -10.71
N ALA A 213 -7.50 0.42 -10.18
CA ALA A 213 -7.46 0.82 -8.77
C ALA A 213 -8.71 1.65 -8.39
N GLY A 214 -9.15 2.57 -9.26
CA GLY A 214 -10.38 3.32 -9.07
C GLY A 214 -11.62 2.45 -8.97
N TYR A 215 -11.74 1.44 -9.83
CA TYR A 215 -12.80 0.44 -9.74
C TYR A 215 -12.78 -0.29 -8.38
N LEU A 216 -11.60 -0.67 -7.89
CA LEU A 216 -11.44 -1.39 -6.61
C LEU A 216 -11.70 -0.50 -5.38
N VAL A 217 -11.29 0.77 -5.42
CA VAL A 217 -11.52 1.74 -4.33
C VAL A 217 -13.00 2.10 -4.19
N GLY A 218 -13.76 2.07 -5.29
CA GLY A 218 -15.19 2.33 -5.30
C GLY A 218 -15.57 3.81 -5.26
N ILE A 219 -16.88 4.08 -5.41
CA ILE A 219 -17.40 5.42 -5.72
C ILE A 219 -17.13 6.47 -4.62
N ALA A 220 -17.23 6.07 -3.35
CA ALA A 220 -17.05 6.99 -2.23
C ALA A 220 -15.61 7.52 -2.17
N GLY A 221 -14.63 6.63 -2.30
CA GLY A 221 -13.22 7.02 -2.35
C GLY A 221 -12.86 7.79 -3.62
N GLY A 222 -13.31 7.32 -4.80
CA GLY A 222 -13.05 7.99 -6.07
C GLY A 222 -13.61 9.41 -6.16
N LEU A 223 -14.87 9.63 -5.73
CA LEU A 223 -15.46 10.97 -5.71
C LEU A 223 -14.81 11.87 -4.64
N ALA A 224 -14.45 11.32 -3.48
CA ALA A 224 -13.72 12.08 -2.47
C ALA A 224 -12.37 12.58 -3.00
N MET A 225 -11.60 11.72 -3.69
CA MET A 225 -10.34 12.13 -4.34
C MET A 225 -10.57 13.20 -5.41
N LEU A 226 -11.62 13.06 -6.23
CA LEU A 226 -11.99 14.07 -7.23
C LEU A 226 -12.34 15.41 -6.58
N ILE A 227 -13.12 15.41 -5.50
CA ILE A 227 -13.43 16.62 -4.73
C ILE A 227 -12.14 17.26 -4.19
N GLY A 228 -11.21 16.46 -3.67
CA GLY A 228 -9.90 16.96 -3.24
C GLY A 228 -9.13 17.63 -4.37
N THR A 229 -9.14 17.04 -5.56
CA THR A 229 -8.48 17.61 -6.74
C THR A 229 -9.12 18.91 -7.20
N ILE A 230 -10.45 19.00 -7.21
CA ILE A 230 -11.18 20.25 -7.50
C ILE A 230 -10.81 21.32 -6.46
N LEU A 231 -10.80 20.99 -5.16
CA LEU A 231 -10.40 21.92 -4.11
C LEU A 231 -8.94 22.39 -4.25
N ALA A 232 -8.03 21.54 -4.74
CA ALA A 232 -6.65 21.92 -4.97
C ALA A 232 -6.50 22.82 -6.20
N TRP A 233 -6.94 22.35 -7.37
CA TRP A 233 -6.59 22.92 -8.66
C TRP A 233 -7.61 23.95 -9.18
N ASP A 234 -8.86 23.87 -8.75
CA ASP A 234 -9.92 24.80 -9.16
C ASP A 234 -10.28 25.82 -8.06
N VAL A 235 -9.78 25.65 -6.83
CA VAL A 235 -10.01 26.59 -5.72
C VAL A 235 -8.70 27.12 -5.13
N ALA A 236 -7.87 26.26 -4.52
CA ALA A 236 -6.70 26.73 -3.78
C ALA A 236 -5.62 27.35 -4.68
N VAL A 237 -5.25 26.69 -5.78
CA VAL A 237 -4.25 27.21 -6.74
C VAL A 237 -4.69 28.54 -7.35
N PRO A 238 -5.90 28.70 -7.91
CA PRO A 238 -6.40 29.98 -8.40
C PRO A 238 -6.39 31.11 -7.36
N ILE A 239 -6.79 30.83 -6.12
CA ILE A 239 -6.77 31.84 -5.04
C ILE A 239 -5.34 32.27 -4.73
N LEU A 240 -4.41 31.32 -4.68
CA LEU A 240 -3.00 31.59 -4.40
C LEU A 240 -2.31 32.29 -5.56
N SER A 241 -2.65 31.99 -6.81
CA SER A 241 -2.04 32.62 -7.98
C SER A 241 -2.41 34.10 -8.13
N VAL A 242 -3.59 34.50 -7.63
CA VAL A 242 -3.99 35.91 -7.56
C VAL A 242 -3.30 36.65 -6.41
N ARG A 243 -3.07 35.97 -5.28
CA ARG A 243 -2.55 36.61 -4.04
C ARG A 243 -1.03 36.66 -3.97
N LEU A 244 -0.34 35.71 -4.60
CA LEU A 244 1.11 35.60 -4.55
C LEU A 244 1.73 36.09 -5.86
N PRO A 245 2.77 36.93 -5.79
CA PRO A 245 3.48 37.35 -7.00
C PRO A 245 4.19 36.16 -7.65
N ASN A 246 4.39 36.24 -8.98
CA ASN A 246 5.21 35.32 -9.75
C ASN A 246 6.58 35.98 -10.05
N PRO A 247 7.50 36.05 -9.07
CA PRO A 247 8.76 36.78 -9.23
C PRO A 247 9.69 36.16 -10.28
N GLY A 248 9.55 34.85 -10.54
CA GLY A 248 10.32 34.15 -11.57
C GLY A 248 9.76 34.29 -12.98
N HIS A 249 8.65 35.03 -13.17
CA HIS A 249 7.93 35.13 -14.45
C HIS A 249 7.69 33.77 -15.12
N LEU A 250 7.43 32.74 -14.31
CA LEU A 250 7.21 31.39 -14.80
C LEU A 250 5.94 31.34 -15.66
N ALA A 251 5.94 30.44 -16.65
CA ALA A 251 4.72 30.14 -17.41
C ALA A 251 3.59 29.71 -16.48
N ALA A 252 2.33 30.00 -16.84
CA ALA A 252 1.18 29.79 -15.96
C ALA A 252 1.10 28.36 -15.40
N ALA A 253 1.34 27.34 -16.25
CA ALA A 253 1.35 25.95 -15.83
C ALA A 253 2.48 25.64 -14.80
N ALA A 254 3.68 26.19 -15.00
CA ALA A 254 4.81 25.99 -14.10
C ALA A 254 4.59 26.71 -12.76
N PHE A 255 4.06 27.94 -12.79
CA PHE A 255 3.73 28.68 -11.57
C PHE A 255 2.62 28.00 -10.76
N ALA A 256 1.55 27.55 -11.41
CA ALA A 256 0.49 26.77 -10.75
C ALA A 256 1.04 25.50 -10.08
N THR A 257 1.94 24.79 -10.76
CA THR A 257 2.60 23.59 -10.23
C THR A 257 3.49 23.91 -9.03
N GLN A 258 4.22 25.02 -9.09
CA GLN A 258 5.03 25.50 -7.96
C GLN A 258 4.16 25.82 -6.75
N LEU A 259 3.07 26.57 -6.93
CA LEU A 259 2.14 26.91 -5.84
C LEU A 259 1.51 25.65 -5.24
N TRP A 260 1.10 24.71 -6.08
CA TRP A 260 0.58 23.43 -5.58
C TRP A 260 1.63 22.69 -4.75
N THR A 261 2.85 22.56 -5.27
CA THR A 261 3.93 21.82 -4.62
C THR A 261 4.37 22.45 -3.30
N GLN A 262 4.50 23.78 -3.26
CA GLN A 262 5.07 24.50 -2.11
C GLN A 262 4.03 24.98 -1.09
N LYS A 263 2.73 25.03 -1.44
CA LYS A 263 1.66 25.53 -0.57
C LYS A 263 0.51 24.53 -0.43
N VAL A 264 -0.14 24.17 -1.54
CA VAL A 264 -1.37 23.34 -1.48
C VAL A 264 -1.10 21.93 -0.96
N ARG A 265 0.08 21.36 -1.20
CA ARG A 265 0.45 20.08 -0.58
C ARG A 265 0.52 20.15 0.96
N PHE A 266 0.86 21.29 1.56
CA PHE A 266 0.78 21.46 3.02
C PHE A 266 -0.67 21.57 3.52
N LEU A 267 -1.57 22.19 2.73
CA LEU A 267 -3.01 22.19 2.97
C LEU A 267 -3.56 20.75 2.95
N GLY A 268 -3.18 19.97 1.94
CA GLY A 268 -3.50 18.55 1.84
C GLY A 268 -2.97 17.74 3.04
N ALA A 269 -1.69 17.95 3.42
CA ALA A 269 -1.07 17.30 4.57
C ALA A 269 -1.83 17.57 5.89
N GLY A 270 -2.25 18.82 6.15
CA GLY A 270 -3.07 19.16 7.30
C GLY A 270 -4.44 18.48 7.30
N THR A 271 -5.08 18.42 6.13
CA THR A 271 -6.38 17.72 5.93
C THR A 271 -6.25 16.22 6.20
N ILE A 272 -5.20 15.60 5.68
CA ILE A 272 -4.88 14.18 5.89
C ILE A 272 -4.60 13.91 7.37
N ALA A 273 -3.81 14.76 8.04
CA ALA A 273 -3.44 14.58 9.44
C ALA A 273 -4.66 14.56 10.37
N ILE A 274 -5.57 15.54 10.26
CA ILE A 274 -6.79 15.55 11.09
C ILE A 274 -7.73 14.40 10.74
N ALA A 275 -7.83 14.02 9.46
CA ALA A 275 -8.62 12.87 9.04
C ALA A 275 -8.06 11.54 9.60
N ALA A 276 -6.73 11.39 9.65
CA ALA A 276 -6.07 10.24 10.25
C ALA A 276 -6.31 10.17 11.77
N ILE A 277 -6.17 11.30 12.47
CA ILE A 277 -6.47 11.39 13.91
C ILE A 277 -7.94 11.03 14.19
N TRP A 278 -8.86 11.59 13.41
CA TRP A 278 -10.29 11.30 13.53
C TRP A 278 -10.58 9.82 13.28
N THR A 279 -9.98 9.25 12.22
CA THR A 279 -10.10 7.83 11.92
C THR A 279 -9.63 7.00 13.10
N LEU A 280 -8.46 7.30 13.68
CA LEU A 280 -8.01 6.59 14.88
C LEU A 280 -8.94 6.78 16.08
N ALA A 281 -9.45 7.99 16.31
CA ALA A 281 -10.36 8.27 17.43
C ALA A 281 -11.65 7.44 17.35
N MET A 282 -12.22 7.29 16.15
CA MET A 282 -13.37 6.40 15.92
C MET A 282 -13.03 4.93 16.18
N LEU A 283 -11.76 4.55 16.01
CA LEU A 283 -11.27 3.17 16.10
C LEU A 283 -10.68 2.82 17.47
N ALA A 284 -10.40 3.82 18.32
CA ALA A 284 -9.79 3.62 19.62
C ALA A 284 -10.61 2.67 20.51
N ARG A 285 -11.94 2.78 20.49
CA ARG A 285 -12.82 1.89 21.27
C ARG A 285 -12.80 0.45 20.74
N PRO A 286 -13.05 0.18 19.46
CA PRO A 286 -12.93 -1.17 18.91
C PRO A 286 -11.56 -1.82 19.13
N VAL A 287 -10.47 -1.06 18.95
CA VAL A 287 -9.10 -1.52 19.23
C VAL A 287 -8.92 -1.87 20.72
N ALA A 288 -9.38 -1.01 21.63
CA ALA A 288 -9.32 -1.26 23.07
C ALA A 288 -10.11 -2.51 23.47
N LEU A 289 -11.25 -2.77 22.83
CA LEU A 289 -12.02 -3.99 23.03
C LEU A 289 -11.26 -5.23 22.53
N GLY A 290 -10.66 -5.18 21.33
CA GLY A 290 -9.84 -6.29 20.82
C GLY A 290 -8.66 -6.64 21.72
N ILE A 291 -7.99 -5.62 22.28
CA ILE A 291 -6.92 -5.81 23.28
C ILE A 291 -7.46 -6.41 24.58
N ARG A 292 -8.63 -5.95 25.05
CA ARG A 292 -9.26 -6.51 26.27
C ARG A 292 -9.61 -7.98 26.09
N ASP A 293 -10.20 -8.34 24.96
CA ASP A 293 -10.63 -9.70 24.66
C ASP A 293 -9.41 -10.63 24.48
N MET A 294 -8.29 -10.13 23.92
CA MET A 294 -7.01 -10.83 23.89
C MET A 294 -6.47 -11.15 25.30
N ILE A 295 -6.55 -10.20 26.24
CA ILE A 295 -6.10 -10.39 27.62
C ILE A 295 -7.01 -11.42 28.33
N GLN A 296 -8.31 -11.37 28.09
CA GLN A 296 -9.28 -12.30 28.71
C GLN A 296 -9.20 -13.72 28.13
N ALA A 297 -8.84 -13.87 26.85
CA ALA A 297 -8.71 -15.17 26.18
C ALA A 297 -7.49 -16.00 26.63
N HIS A 298 -6.56 -15.43 27.41
CA HIS A 298 -5.38 -16.14 27.95
C HIS A 298 -5.70 -17.25 28.99
N GLY A 299 -6.99 -17.53 29.28
CA GLY A 299 -7.43 -18.52 30.27
C GLY A 299 -8.05 -19.82 29.74
N SER A 300 -8.47 -19.91 28.46
CA SER A 300 -9.23 -21.09 27.99
C SER A 300 -8.31 -22.23 27.54
N LYS A 301 -7.95 -23.12 28.47
CA LYS A 301 -7.30 -24.41 28.18
C LYS A 301 -8.34 -25.44 27.73
N GLY A 302 -8.51 -25.59 26.42
CA GLY A 302 -9.26 -26.70 25.85
C GLY A 302 -9.48 -26.49 24.35
N GLY A 303 -8.78 -27.24 23.50
CA GLY A 303 -8.96 -27.15 22.05
C GLY A 303 -8.21 -28.25 21.30
N ASP A 304 -8.92 -28.84 20.34
CA ASP A 304 -8.58 -29.95 19.44
C ASP A 304 -7.16 -29.88 18.83
N ASP A 305 -6.54 -31.04 18.61
CA ASP A 305 -5.14 -31.21 18.21
C ASP A 305 -4.82 -30.59 16.82
N ARG A 306 -5.87 -30.31 16.04
CA ARG A 306 -5.83 -29.74 14.69
C ARG A 306 -5.72 -28.20 14.64
N MET A 307 -5.97 -27.50 15.76
CA MET A 307 -5.92 -26.03 15.83
C MET A 307 -4.61 -25.48 16.42
N ARG A 308 -3.52 -26.25 16.41
CA ARG A 308 -2.23 -25.84 16.97
C ARG A 308 -1.57 -24.71 16.17
N ASP A 309 -1.27 -23.63 16.88
CA ASP A 309 -0.35 -22.56 16.48
C ASP A 309 1.11 -23.05 16.53
N LEU A 310 2.05 -22.22 16.05
CA LEU A 310 3.46 -22.34 16.38
C LEU A 310 3.65 -22.51 17.90
N SER A 311 4.59 -23.38 18.29
CA SER A 311 4.85 -23.65 19.71
C SER A 311 5.30 -22.36 20.42
N PRO A 312 4.92 -22.14 21.70
CA PRO A 312 5.33 -20.93 22.43
C PRO A 312 6.85 -20.73 22.45
N ARG A 313 7.63 -21.83 22.50
CA ARG A 313 9.10 -21.78 22.43
C ARG A 313 9.58 -21.27 21.08
N THR A 314 9.03 -21.79 19.97
CA THR A 314 9.36 -21.35 18.62
C THR A 314 8.96 -19.89 18.40
N LEU A 315 7.78 -19.49 18.89
CA LEU A 315 7.29 -18.12 18.81
C LEU A 315 8.25 -17.14 19.52
N LEU A 316 8.64 -17.44 20.76
CA LEU A 316 9.58 -16.62 21.52
C LEU A 316 10.96 -16.56 20.87
N LEU A 317 11.47 -17.69 20.37
CA LEU A 317 12.77 -17.75 19.68
C LEU A 317 12.77 -16.91 18.40
N LEU A 318 11.76 -17.05 17.54
CA LEU A 318 11.66 -16.30 16.29
C LEU A 318 11.45 -14.80 16.56
N THR A 319 10.64 -14.44 17.56
CA THR A 319 10.43 -13.05 17.95
C THR A 319 11.73 -12.45 18.48
N GLY A 320 12.42 -13.16 19.38
CA GLY A 320 13.72 -12.75 19.90
C GLY A 320 14.77 -12.58 18.80
N LEU A 321 14.80 -13.48 17.80
CA LEU A 321 15.68 -13.36 16.65
C LEU A 321 15.37 -12.11 15.81
N CYS A 322 14.10 -11.84 15.51
CA CYS A 322 13.72 -10.64 14.75
C CYS A 322 14.07 -9.36 15.52
N LEU A 323 13.82 -9.32 16.83
CA LEU A 323 14.19 -8.17 17.67
C LEU A 323 15.71 -8.00 17.77
N ALA A 324 16.48 -9.08 17.79
CA ALA A 324 17.94 -9.03 17.75
C ALA A 324 18.46 -8.50 16.40
N ILE A 325 17.84 -8.89 15.28
CA ILE A 325 18.16 -8.32 13.95
C ILE A 325 17.88 -6.81 13.95
N LEU A 326 16.72 -6.37 14.44
CA LEU A 326 16.39 -4.95 14.54
C LEU A 326 17.38 -4.20 15.46
N PHE A 327 17.79 -4.79 16.58
CA PHE A 327 18.80 -4.23 17.46
C PHE A 327 20.12 -3.98 16.73
N VAL A 328 20.63 -5.01 16.03
CA VAL A 328 21.87 -4.91 15.25
C VAL A 328 21.75 -3.84 14.18
N LEU A 329 20.62 -3.77 13.47
CA LEU A 329 20.39 -2.74 12.44
C LEU A 329 20.32 -1.33 13.01
N PHE A 330 19.69 -1.13 14.18
CA PHE A 330 19.61 0.19 14.81
C PHE A 330 20.96 0.64 15.37
N VAL A 331 21.78 -0.29 15.89
CA VAL A 331 23.17 0.00 16.24
C VAL A 331 23.98 0.35 15.00
N ALA A 332 23.89 -0.47 13.95
CA ALA A 332 24.62 -0.26 12.69
C ALA A 332 24.25 1.06 12.00
N PHE A 333 23.00 1.50 12.11
CA PHE A 333 22.55 2.79 11.59
C PHE A 333 23.28 3.98 12.24
N GLN A 334 23.52 3.91 13.54
CA GLN A 334 24.12 4.99 14.33
C GLN A 334 25.65 4.95 14.35
N TYR A 335 26.24 3.76 14.19
CA TYR A 335 27.68 3.51 14.30
C TYR A 335 28.57 4.43 13.44
N PRO A 336 28.20 4.84 12.21
CA PRO A 336 29.05 5.73 11.42
C PRO A 336 29.23 7.14 12.01
N VAL A 337 28.34 7.57 12.91
CA VAL A 337 28.29 8.96 13.40
C VAL A 337 28.48 9.05 14.90
N ALA A 338 28.01 8.07 15.66
CA ALA A 338 28.12 8.01 17.11
C ALA A 338 28.95 6.80 17.55
N HIS A 339 29.57 6.89 18.73
CA HIS A 339 30.36 5.81 19.33
C HIS A 339 30.03 5.68 20.83
N GLY A 340 30.08 4.47 21.39
CA GLY A 340 29.94 4.23 22.83
C GLY A 340 28.58 3.72 23.29
N ALA A 341 28.32 3.81 24.60
CA ALA A 341 27.17 3.17 25.25
C ALA A 341 25.81 3.78 24.87
N THR A 342 25.79 5.04 24.46
CA THR A 342 24.57 5.77 24.06
C THR A 342 23.90 5.18 22.83
N ILE A 343 24.66 4.58 21.91
CA ILE A 343 24.10 3.86 20.75
C ILE A 343 23.34 2.63 21.20
N LEU A 344 23.91 1.87 22.13
CA LEU A 344 23.30 0.65 22.64
C LEU A 344 22.01 0.98 23.39
N SER A 345 21.98 2.06 24.18
CA SER A 345 20.76 2.51 24.84
C SER A 345 19.69 2.99 23.86
N ALA A 346 20.07 3.79 22.85
CA ALA A 346 19.14 4.27 21.83
C ALA A 346 18.55 3.11 21.01
N ALA A 347 19.40 2.18 20.57
CA ALA A 347 18.98 1.00 19.82
C ALA A 347 18.08 0.08 20.66
N LEU A 348 18.43 -0.16 21.94
CA LEU A 348 17.60 -0.95 22.85
C LEU A 348 16.24 -0.29 23.07
N ALA A 349 16.21 1.02 23.32
CA ALA A 349 14.98 1.78 23.49
C ALA A 349 14.11 1.71 22.22
N ALA A 350 14.71 1.86 21.03
CA ALA A 350 14.02 1.73 19.76
C ALA A 350 13.45 0.32 19.52
N VAL A 351 14.18 -0.74 19.87
CA VAL A 351 13.68 -2.13 19.77
C VAL A 351 12.54 -2.37 20.73
N LEU A 352 12.63 -1.90 21.97
CA LEU A 352 11.55 -2.00 22.96
C LEU A 352 10.31 -1.23 22.48
N PHE A 353 10.52 -0.06 21.88
CA PHE A 353 9.44 0.71 21.27
C PHE A 353 8.80 -0.06 20.11
N CYS A 354 9.57 -0.62 19.17
CA CYS A 354 9.06 -1.48 18.11
C CYS A 354 8.30 -2.70 18.64
N ALA A 355 8.80 -3.34 19.70
CA ALA A 355 8.15 -4.51 20.27
C ALA A 355 6.79 -4.16 20.91
N LEU A 356 6.75 -3.13 21.74
CA LEU A 356 5.52 -2.74 22.46
C LEU A 356 4.53 -2.00 21.56
N PHE A 357 5.00 -0.91 20.93
CA PHE A 357 4.15 -0.06 20.12
C PHE A 357 3.85 -0.72 18.77
N GLY A 358 4.83 -1.39 18.14
CA GLY A 358 4.57 -2.15 16.92
C GLY A 358 3.55 -3.27 17.12
N PHE A 359 3.55 -3.96 18.27
CA PHE A 359 2.49 -4.92 18.62
C PHE A 359 1.12 -4.26 18.72
N LEU A 360 1.02 -3.12 19.41
CA LEU A 360 -0.23 -2.37 19.56
C LEU A 360 -0.79 -1.93 18.20
N VAL A 361 0.08 -1.38 17.34
CA VAL A 361 -0.29 -0.93 16.00
C VAL A 361 -0.67 -2.11 15.11
N ALA A 362 0.08 -3.21 15.15
CA ALA A 362 -0.24 -4.43 14.44
C ALA A 362 -1.61 -5.00 14.85
N ALA A 363 -1.92 -5.02 16.14
CA ALA A 363 -3.22 -5.44 16.64
C ALA A 363 -4.36 -4.52 16.15
N ALA A 364 -4.14 -3.21 16.16
CA ALA A 364 -5.10 -2.23 15.65
C ALA A 364 -5.36 -2.42 14.15
N CYS A 365 -4.30 -2.54 13.34
CA CYS A 365 -4.42 -2.81 11.90
C CYS A 365 -5.16 -4.11 11.62
N GLY A 366 -4.79 -5.19 12.30
CA GLY A 366 -5.43 -6.50 12.13
C GLY A 366 -6.92 -6.47 12.46
N TYR A 367 -7.31 -5.77 13.53
CA TYR A 367 -8.72 -5.62 13.92
C TYR A 367 -9.50 -4.85 12.85
N MET A 368 -8.89 -3.79 12.33
CA MET A 368 -9.48 -2.98 11.28
C MET A 368 -9.68 -3.75 9.99
N ALA A 369 -8.68 -4.49 9.53
CA ALA A 369 -8.83 -5.37 8.39
C ALA A 369 -9.99 -6.36 8.62
N GLY A 370 -10.12 -6.90 9.83
CA GLY A 370 -11.21 -7.80 10.19
C GLY A 370 -12.61 -7.21 10.01
N ILE A 371 -12.80 -5.90 10.19
CA ILE A 371 -14.10 -5.23 9.97
C ILE A 371 -14.29 -4.81 8.52
N VAL A 372 -13.33 -4.08 7.94
CA VAL A 372 -13.55 -3.33 6.69
C VAL A 372 -12.87 -3.94 5.46
N GLY A 373 -12.06 -4.99 5.61
CA GLY A 373 -11.15 -5.45 4.55
C GLY A 373 -9.74 -4.88 4.73
N SER A 374 -8.71 -5.62 4.30
CA SER A 374 -7.33 -5.12 4.34
C SER A 374 -7.10 -3.98 3.34
N SER A 375 -7.74 -4.03 2.18
CA SER A 375 -7.60 -3.03 1.11
C SER A 375 -8.23 -1.68 1.46
N SER A 376 -9.21 -1.68 2.36
CA SER A 376 -9.90 -0.47 2.85
C SER A 376 -9.49 -0.10 4.28
N SER A 377 -8.50 -0.79 4.86
CA SER A 377 -8.05 -0.51 6.21
C SER A 377 -7.30 0.83 6.27
N PRO A 378 -7.35 1.56 7.40
CA PRO A 378 -6.72 2.86 7.54
C PRO A 378 -5.21 2.76 7.81
N LEU A 379 -4.50 1.80 7.20
CA LEU A 379 -3.07 1.58 7.42
C LEU A 379 -2.24 2.85 7.16
N SER A 380 -2.59 3.59 6.12
CA SER A 380 -1.95 4.87 5.78
C SER A 380 -2.11 5.91 6.89
N GLY A 381 -3.30 6.04 7.47
CA GLY A 381 -3.55 6.92 8.62
C GLY A 381 -2.79 6.48 9.87
N ILE A 382 -2.68 5.17 10.08
CA ILE A 382 -1.93 4.59 11.18
C ILE A 382 -0.42 4.84 11.03
N ALA A 383 0.14 4.76 9.81
CA ALA A 383 1.55 5.08 9.54
C ALA A 383 1.90 6.55 9.87
N ILE A 384 0.97 7.49 9.61
CA ILE A 384 1.13 8.90 9.96
C ILE A 384 1.21 9.09 11.49
N ILE A 385 0.34 8.42 12.23
CA ILE A 385 0.36 8.51 13.69
C ILE A 385 1.61 7.84 14.26
N ALA A 386 2.02 6.72 13.66
CA ALA A 386 3.25 6.04 14.03
C ALA A 386 4.47 6.95 13.83
N ILE A 387 4.59 7.72 12.74
CA ILE A 387 5.73 8.62 12.58
C ILE A 387 5.71 9.77 13.60
N VAL A 388 4.55 10.32 13.93
CA VAL A 388 4.45 11.36 14.97
C VAL A 388 4.95 10.80 16.30
N LEU A 389 4.49 9.62 16.69
CA LEU A 389 4.87 8.99 17.96
C LEU A 389 6.34 8.55 17.99
N VAL A 390 6.86 7.99 16.88
CA VAL A 390 8.26 7.63 16.77
C VAL A 390 9.15 8.88 16.81
N ALA A 391 8.78 9.95 16.10
CA ALA A 391 9.52 11.21 16.12
C ALA A 391 9.53 11.84 17.52
N SER A 392 8.38 11.90 18.20
CA SER A 392 8.29 12.36 19.59
C SER A 392 9.09 11.47 20.55
N PHE A 393 9.07 10.15 20.34
CA PHE A 393 9.87 9.21 21.12
C PHE A 393 11.37 9.45 20.94
N VAL A 394 11.85 9.61 19.70
CA VAL A 394 13.27 9.92 19.43
C VAL A 394 13.68 11.25 20.03
N LEU A 395 12.83 12.29 19.94
CA LEU A 395 13.07 13.58 20.60
C LEU A 395 13.10 13.48 22.13
N LEU A 396 12.36 12.55 22.74
CA LEU A 396 12.37 12.33 24.19
C LEU A 396 13.68 11.67 24.67
N LEU A 397 14.36 10.89 23.83
CA LEU A 397 15.63 10.25 24.19
C LEU A 397 16.77 11.26 24.36
N GLU A 398 16.69 12.41 23.69
CA GLU A 398 17.69 13.48 23.76
C GLU A 398 17.85 14.08 25.18
N PRO A 399 16.81 14.64 25.84
CA PRO A 399 16.95 15.18 27.19
C PRO A 399 17.24 14.10 28.25
N LEU A 400 16.96 12.82 27.96
CA LEU A 400 17.29 11.70 28.83
C LEU A 400 18.75 11.25 28.72
N GLY A 401 19.53 11.83 27.80
CA GLY A 401 20.91 11.41 27.52
C GLY A 401 21.00 10.00 26.92
N LEU A 402 19.90 9.48 26.37
CA LEU A 402 19.81 8.14 25.77
C LEU A 402 20.00 8.18 24.25
N LEU A 403 19.94 9.36 23.64
CA LEU A 403 20.28 9.60 22.23
C LEU A 403 21.70 10.18 22.12
N PRO A 404 22.56 9.68 21.21
CA PRO A 404 23.85 10.30 20.96
C PRO A 404 23.72 11.77 20.53
N THR A 405 24.55 12.66 21.07
CA THR A 405 24.46 14.11 20.81
C THR A 405 24.76 14.46 19.35
N GLU A 406 25.52 13.61 18.65
CA GLU A 406 25.84 13.73 17.24
C GLU A 406 24.60 13.57 16.34
N MET A 407 23.57 12.85 16.82
CA MET A 407 22.29 12.69 16.12
C MET A 407 21.50 14.00 16.04
N SER A 408 21.67 14.87 17.05
CA SER A 408 21.02 16.18 17.12
C SER A 408 21.74 17.25 16.29
N ALA A 409 22.90 16.95 15.71
CA ALA A 409 23.65 17.87 14.86
C ALA A 409 22.98 18.08 13.48
N ASN A 410 23.44 19.11 12.75
CA ASN A 410 23.04 19.40 11.35
C ASN A 410 21.51 19.45 11.12
N GLY A 411 20.78 20.14 12.00
CA GLY A 411 19.32 20.27 11.88
C GLY A 411 18.56 18.96 12.11
N GLN A 412 19.09 18.08 12.97
CA GLN A 412 18.47 16.82 13.40
C GLN A 412 18.15 15.84 12.25
N ARG A 413 18.80 15.99 11.09
CA ARG A 413 18.55 15.17 9.89
C ARG A 413 18.76 13.67 10.15
N LEU A 414 19.74 13.32 10.99
CA LEU A 414 20.00 11.94 11.39
C LEU A 414 18.92 11.39 12.32
N SER A 415 18.42 12.20 13.27
CA SER A 415 17.28 11.83 14.11
C SER A 415 16.00 11.63 13.30
N VAL A 416 15.76 12.47 12.29
CA VAL A 416 14.65 12.29 11.32
C VAL A 416 14.79 10.96 10.60
N ALA A 417 15.97 10.68 10.05
CA ALA A 417 16.24 9.44 9.32
C ALA A 417 16.11 8.20 10.23
N PHE A 418 16.59 8.29 11.48
CA PHE A 418 16.45 7.20 12.46
C PHE A 418 14.98 6.94 12.83
N ALA A 419 14.18 8.00 13.02
CA ALA A 419 12.74 7.88 13.25
C ALA A 419 12.03 7.18 12.07
N LEU A 420 12.37 7.53 10.82
CA LEU A 420 11.82 6.89 9.63
C LEU A 420 12.29 5.43 9.46
N TYR A 421 13.51 5.12 9.92
CA TYR A 421 14.06 3.77 9.92
C TYR A 421 13.31 2.86 10.92
N ILE A 422 13.06 3.36 12.13
CA ILE A 422 12.20 2.69 13.14
C ILE A 422 10.77 2.53 12.60
N LEU A 423 10.21 3.59 12.00
CA LEU A 423 8.88 3.56 11.39
C LEU A 423 8.77 2.44 10.36
N SER A 424 9.81 2.22 9.54
CA SER A 424 9.78 1.18 8.50
C SER A 424 9.59 -0.22 9.07
N ALA A 425 10.19 -0.54 10.22
CA ALA A 425 9.95 -1.80 10.91
C ALA A 425 8.51 -1.92 11.44
N ILE A 426 7.96 -0.83 12.00
CA ILE A 426 6.58 -0.78 12.51
C ILE A 426 5.57 -0.91 11.36
N VAL A 427 5.79 -0.22 10.25
CA VAL A 427 4.94 -0.29 9.05
C VAL A 427 4.97 -1.69 8.46
N ALA A 428 6.15 -2.32 8.34
CA ALA A 428 6.25 -3.70 7.88
C ALA A 428 5.46 -4.68 8.76
N SER A 429 5.61 -4.57 10.09
CA SER A 429 4.89 -5.39 11.06
C SER A 429 3.38 -5.18 11.00
N SER A 430 2.96 -3.92 10.93
CA SER A 430 1.55 -3.52 10.93
C SER A 430 0.85 -3.89 9.62
N ALA A 431 1.55 -3.74 8.49
CA ALA A 431 1.07 -4.17 7.19
C ALA A 431 0.85 -5.68 7.16
N ILE A 432 1.85 -6.47 7.56
CA ILE A 432 1.67 -7.92 7.61
C ILE A 432 0.50 -8.31 8.51
N SER A 433 0.37 -7.72 9.71
CA SER A 433 -0.73 -8.04 10.62
C SER A 433 -2.12 -7.76 10.03
N ASN A 434 -2.25 -6.72 9.21
CA ASN A 434 -3.47 -6.33 8.51
C ASN A 434 -4.03 -7.47 7.65
N ASP A 435 -3.21 -8.03 6.76
CA ASP A 435 -3.67 -9.05 5.81
C ASP A 435 -3.55 -10.47 6.37
N ASN A 436 -2.59 -10.71 7.25
CA ASN A 436 -2.35 -12.02 7.84
C ASN A 436 -3.56 -12.54 8.63
N LEU A 437 -4.32 -11.67 9.34
CA LEU A 437 -5.56 -12.11 10.01
C LEU A 437 -6.67 -12.48 9.00
N GLN A 438 -6.76 -11.81 7.85
CA GLN A 438 -7.66 -12.21 6.75
C GLN A 438 -7.26 -13.57 6.18
N ASP A 439 -5.96 -13.77 5.98
CA ASP A 439 -5.44 -15.03 5.45
C ASP A 439 -5.69 -16.17 6.44
N LEU A 440 -5.41 -15.97 7.74
CA LEU A 440 -5.72 -16.95 8.78
C LEU A 440 -7.21 -17.27 8.84
N LYS A 441 -8.10 -16.30 8.58
CA LYS A 441 -9.53 -16.56 8.45
C LYS A 441 -9.83 -17.42 7.21
N THR A 442 -9.24 -17.10 6.07
CA THR A 442 -9.33 -17.92 4.84
C THR A 442 -8.96 -19.37 5.13
N GLY A 443 -7.80 -19.58 5.77
CA GLY A 443 -7.29 -20.90 6.15
C GLY A 443 -8.25 -21.64 7.09
N GLN A 444 -8.78 -20.95 8.11
CA GLN A 444 -9.79 -21.53 9.01
C GLN A 444 -11.04 -22.00 8.24
N LEU A 445 -11.53 -21.20 7.28
CA LEU A 445 -12.74 -21.49 6.51
C LEU A 445 -12.57 -22.65 5.52
N VAL A 446 -11.34 -22.91 5.06
CA VAL A 446 -11.01 -24.05 4.17
C VAL A 446 -10.43 -25.26 4.90
N GLY A 447 -10.23 -25.16 6.22
CA GLY A 447 -9.74 -26.25 7.07
C GLY A 447 -8.21 -26.45 7.08
N ALA A 448 -7.43 -25.40 6.78
CA ALA A 448 -5.97 -25.45 6.80
C ALA A 448 -5.39 -25.50 8.22
N SER A 449 -4.22 -26.14 8.36
CA SER A 449 -3.52 -26.22 9.65
C SER A 449 -2.88 -24.86 10.01
N PRO A 450 -3.21 -24.26 11.16
CA PRO A 450 -2.76 -22.89 11.48
C PRO A 450 -1.24 -22.70 11.52
N TRP A 451 -0.49 -23.62 12.12
CA TRP A 451 0.96 -23.52 12.17
C TRP A 451 1.60 -23.59 10.77
N ARG A 452 1.04 -24.38 9.84
CA ARG A 452 1.54 -24.49 8.46
C ARG A 452 1.32 -23.18 7.73
N GLN A 453 0.16 -22.57 7.95
CA GLN A 453 -0.17 -21.27 7.41
C GLN A 453 0.77 -20.17 7.96
N GLN A 454 1.05 -20.18 9.26
CA GLN A 454 2.03 -19.27 9.88
C GLN A 454 3.42 -19.43 9.27
N VAL A 455 3.86 -20.66 8.98
CA VAL A 455 5.11 -20.89 8.26
C VAL A 455 5.06 -20.34 6.84
N ALA A 456 3.95 -20.52 6.11
CA ALA A 456 3.78 -19.97 4.76
C ALA A 456 3.85 -18.42 4.75
N LEU A 457 3.28 -17.77 5.77
CA LEU A 457 3.37 -16.31 5.98
C LEU A 457 4.81 -15.85 6.21
N LEU A 458 5.57 -16.57 7.07
CA LEU A 458 6.99 -16.28 7.31
C LEU A 458 7.84 -16.47 6.05
N VAL A 459 7.61 -17.53 5.27
CA VAL A 459 8.28 -17.74 3.97
C VAL A 459 7.89 -16.66 2.96
N GLY A 460 6.64 -16.21 2.99
CA GLY A 460 6.17 -15.05 2.24
C GLY A 460 6.97 -13.80 2.58
N CYS A 461 7.21 -13.53 3.87
CA CYS A 461 8.05 -12.41 4.30
C CYS A 461 9.49 -12.50 3.79
N VAL A 462 10.10 -13.70 3.82
CA VAL A 462 11.44 -13.93 3.26
C VAL A 462 11.48 -13.61 1.77
N SER A 463 10.55 -14.17 1.00
CA SER A 463 10.49 -13.95 -0.44
C SER A 463 10.20 -12.48 -0.81
N GLY A 464 9.29 -11.81 -0.09
CA GLY A 464 9.03 -10.38 -0.28
C GLY A 464 10.23 -9.50 0.08
N ALA A 465 10.86 -9.72 1.23
CA ALA A 465 11.97 -8.90 1.71
C ALA A 465 13.20 -8.93 0.78
N ILE A 466 13.45 -10.05 0.10
CA ILE A 466 14.53 -10.19 -0.91
C ILE A 466 14.21 -9.37 -2.18
N VAL A 467 12.93 -9.27 -2.56
CA VAL A 467 12.49 -8.63 -3.81
C VAL A 467 12.31 -7.12 -3.67
N ILE A 468 11.94 -6.64 -2.49
CA ILE A 468 11.63 -5.23 -2.25
C ILE A 468 12.80 -4.28 -2.56
N PRO A 469 14.01 -4.43 -2.00
CA PRO A 469 15.13 -3.52 -2.27
C PRO A 469 15.49 -3.39 -3.76
N PRO A 470 15.68 -4.47 -4.55
CA PRO A 470 16.05 -4.32 -5.95
C PRO A 470 14.94 -3.68 -6.78
N VAL A 471 13.66 -3.92 -6.45
CA VAL A 471 12.54 -3.22 -7.12
C VAL A 471 12.55 -1.74 -6.78
N LEU A 472 12.69 -1.38 -5.50
CA LEU A 472 12.75 0.02 -5.07
C LEU A 472 13.93 0.75 -5.72
N GLU A 473 15.10 0.13 -5.76
CA GLU A 473 16.30 0.68 -6.41
C GLU A 473 16.07 0.90 -7.90
N LEU A 474 15.57 -0.12 -8.60
CA LEU A 474 15.29 -0.04 -10.02
C LEU A 474 14.27 1.06 -10.35
N LEU A 475 13.19 1.18 -9.56
CA LEU A 475 12.20 2.24 -9.75
C LEU A 475 12.77 3.63 -9.45
N TYR A 476 13.60 3.74 -8.42
CA TYR A 476 14.24 5.01 -8.07
C TYR A 476 15.22 5.45 -9.16
N GLN A 477 16.10 4.57 -9.64
CA GLN A 477 17.06 4.88 -10.70
C GLN A 477 16.38 5.21 -12.04
N ALA A 478 15.23 4.59 -12.33
CA ALA A 478 14.52 4.81 -13.60
C ALA A 478 13.60 6.04 -13.62
N TYR A 479 12.89 6.30 -12.52
CA TYR A 479 11.89 7.37 -12.48
C TYR A 479 12.28 8.51 -11.53
N GLY A 480 13.00 8.21 -10.46
CA GLY A 480 13.18 9.14 -9.34
C GLY A 480 11.89 9.39 -8.56
N PHE A 481 12.02 10.17 -7.49
CA PHE A 481 10.88 10.62 -6.69
C PHE A 481 10.73 12.14 -6.83
N VAL A 482 9.51 12.65 -6.77
CA VAL A 482 9.28 14.10 -6.79
C VAL A 482 10.03 14.76 -5.62
N GLY A 483 11.03 15.58 -5.93
CA GLY A 483 11.90 16.25 -4.96
C GLY A 483 13.20 15.50 -4.61
N ALA A 484 13.41 14.29 -5.13
CA ALA A 484 14.64 13.51 -4.98
C ALA A 484 14.91 12.69 -6.25
N MET A 485 15.81 13.19 -7.10
CA MET A 485 16.18 12.54 -8.37
C MET A 485 17.54 11.81 -8.23
N PRO A 486 17.69 10.62 -8.82
CA PRO A 486 18.96 9.87 -8.77
C PRO A 486 20.03 10.48 -9.67
N HIS A 487 19.64 11.09 -10.79
CA HIS A 487 20.55 11.60 -11.82
C HIS A 487 20.13 13.00 -12.29
N PRO A 488 21.11 13.89 -12.56
CA PRO A 488 20.83 15.18 -13.16
C PRO A 488 20.32 15.02 -14.60
N GLY A 489 19.33 15.84 -15.00
CA GLY A 489 18.82 15.89 -16.37
C GLY A 489 17.67 14.93 -16.70
N MET A 490 17.18 14.15 -15.74
CA MET A 490 15.96 13.34 -15.91
C MET A 490 14.71 14.22 -16.01
N ASN A 491 13.70 13.73 -16.76
CA ASN A 491 12.44 14.44 -16.90
C ASN A 491 11.62 14.38 -15.59
N LEU A 492 11.36 15.55 -14.99
CA LEU A 492 10.61 15.68 -13.75
C LEU A 492 9.15 15.25 -13.88
N ASP A 493 8.58 15.32 -15.08
CA ASP A 493 7.19 14.91 -15.33
C ASP A 493 6.99 13.39 -15.23
N HIS A 494 8.07 12.60 -15.36
CA HIS A 494 8.05 11.15 -15.24
C HIS A 494 8.36 10.64 -13.82
N ALA A 495 8.68 11.54 -12.88
CA ALA A 495 9.03 11.16 -11.52
C ALA A 495 7.85 10.55 -10.76
N LEU A 496 8.11 9.50 -9.99
CA LEU A 496 7.06 8.87 -9.19
C LEU A 496 6.59 9.84 -8.10
N PRO A 497 5.27 10.09 -7.97
CA PRO A 497 4.74 11.06 -7.00
C PRO A 497 5.07 10.70 -5.54
N ALA A 498 5.17 9.40 -5.22
CA ALA A 498 5.48 8.84 -3.92
C ALA A 498 4.72 9.55 -2.78
N PRO A 499 3.37 9.59 -2.82
CA PRO A 499 2.59 10.50 -1.98
C PRO A 499 2.70 10.21 -0.49
N GLN A 500 2.70 8.93 -0.12
CA GLN A 500 2.83 8.52 1.28
C GLN A 500 4.23 8.79 1.83
N PRO A 501 5.33 8.40 1.12
CA PRO A 501 6.67 8.83 1.50
C PRO A 501 6.81 10.34 1.66
N ALA A 502 6.35 11.10 0.66
CA ALA A 502 6.47 12.56 0.67
C ALA A 502 5.76 13.18 1.87
N LEU A 503 4.58 12.67 2.22
CA LEU A 503 3.84 13.11 3.40
C LEU A 503 4.61 12.79 4.70
N LEU A 504 5.09 11.54 4.86
CA LEU A 504 5.80 11.13 6.07
C LEU A 504 7.13 11.87 6.23
N THR A 505 7.88 12.08 5.15
CA THR A 505 9.06 12.94 5.13
C THR A 505 8.72 14.36 5.57
N THR A 506 7.64 14.94 5.06
CA THR A 506 7.21 16.30 5.44
C THR A 506 6.86 16.40 6.93
N ILE A 507 6.11 15.42 7.45
CA ILE A 507 5.74 15.38 8.87
C ILE A 507 6.98 15.21 9.75
N ALA A 508 7.85 14.26 9.41
CA ALA A 508 9.07 14.00 10.17
C ALA A 508 9.98 15.24 10.18
N LEU A 509 10.32 15.80 9.02
CA LEU A 509 11.11 17.03 8.93
C LEU A 509 10.45 18.18 9.69
N GLY A 510 9.13 18.33 9.60
CA GLY A 510 8.40 19.37 10.30
C GLY A 510 8.48 19.30 11.83
N ILE A 511 8.44 18.08 12.39
CA ILE A 511 8.55 17.85 13.84
C ILE A 511 9.94 18.22 14.35
N PHE A 512 11.00 17.82 13.63
CA PHE A 512 12.39 18.03 14.07
C PHE A 512 12.93 19.43 13.70
N GLN A 513 12.55 20.01 12.56
CA GLN A 513 13.14 21.27 12.07
C GLN A 513 12.33 22.53 12.43
N HIS A 514 11.11 22.38 12.96
CA HIS A 514 10.20 23.50 13.28
C HIS A 514 9.85 24.43 12.10
N GLN A 515 10.08 24.01 10.84
CA GLN A 515 9.91 24.82 9.62
C GLN A 515 8.66 24.47 8.80
N LEU A 516 7.52 24.29 9.46
CA LEU A 516 6.25 24.04 8.76
C LEU A 516 5.54 25.35 8.39
N ASP A 517 4.95 25.41 7.18
CA ASP A 517 3.96 26.46 6.85
C ASP A 517 2.67 26.17 7.64
N TRP A 518 2.72 26.51 8.92
CA TRP A 518 1.63 26.29 9.87
C TRP A 518 0.34 26.94 9.41
N THR A 519 0.40 28.03 8.66
CA THR A 519 -0.79 28.68 8.10
C THR A 519 -1.52 27.73 7.14
N MET A 520 -0.79 27.14 6.18
CA MET A 520 -1.37 26.18 5.24
C MET A 520 -1.83 24.89 5.93
N ILE A 521 -1.03 24.37 6.87
CA ILE A 521 -1.39 23.14 7.61
C ILE A 521 -2.63 23.35 8.46
N LEU A 522 -2.71 24.43 9.24
CA LEU A 522 -3.86 24.72 10.09
C LEU A 522 -5.12 25.01 9.26
N THR A 523 -4.98 25.67 8.11
CA THR A 523 -6.07 25.82 7.14
C THR A 523 -6.55 24.44 6.64
N GLY A 524 -5.62 23.52 6.41
CA GLY A 524 -5.91 22.14 6.02
C GLY A 524 -6.61 21.36 7.13
N VAL A 525 -6.18 21.53 8.38
CA VAL A 525 -6.85 20.96 9.55
C VAL A 525 -8.27 21.49 9.66
N ALA A 526 -8.49 22.80 9.50
CA ALA A 526 -9.82 23.39 9.53
C ALA A 526 -10.73 22.82 8.41
N LEU A 527 -10.21 22.72 7.18
CA LEU A 527 -10.90 22.07 6.07
C LEU A 527 -11.23 20.60 6.39
N GLY A 528 -10.28 19.86 6.94
CA GLY A 528 -10.48 18.46 7.33
C GLY A 528 -11.56 18.28 8.41
N VAL A 529 -11.64 19.18 9.40
CA VAL A 529 -12.74 19.18 10.38
C VAL A 529 -14.09 19.38 9.69
N VAL A 530 -14.18 20.33 8.75
CA VAL A 530 -15.41 20.55 7.96
C VAL A 530 -15.80 19.30 7.17
N LEU A 531 -14.81 18.66 6.53
CA LEU A 531 -15.03 17.42 5.77
C LEU A 531 -15.45 16.25 6.66
N ILE A 532 -14.91 16.13 7.88
CA ILE A 532 -15.33 15.13 8.87
C ILE A 532 -16.80 15.33 9.25
N VAL A 533 -17.20 16.56 9.55
CA VAL A 533 -18.60 16.88 9.87
C VAL A 533 -19.52 16.58 8.69
N ALA A 534 -19.08 16.92 7.47
CA ALA A 534 -19.81 16.60 6.24
C ALA A 534 -19.95 15.08 6.03
N ASP A 535 -18.89 14.29 6.23
CA ASP A 535 -18.92 12.83 6.13
C ASP A 535 -19.89 12.22 7.15
N LEU A 536 -19.85 12.68 8.41
CA LEU A 536 -20.79 12.23 9.44
C LEU A 536 -22.25 12.58 9.10
N GLY A 537 -22.49 13.74 8.48
CA GLY A 537 -23.79 14.13 7.95
C GLY A 537 -24.25 13.19 6.83
N LEU A 538 -23.38 12.97 5.85
CA LEU A 538 -23.67 12.20 4.65
C LEU A 538 -23.90 10.71 4.94
N ARG A 539 -23.19 10.15 5.93
CA ARG A 539 -23.40 8.78 6.43
C ARG A 539 -24.82 8.54 6.95
N ARG A 540 -25.51 9.57 7.44
CA ARG A 540 -26.91 9.43 7.91
C ARG A 540 -27.92 9.23 6.77
N VAL A 541 -27.58 9.65 5.56
CA VAL A 541 -28.43 9.53 4.36
C VAL A 541 -27.93 8.44 3.40
N GLY A 542 -27.01 7.58 3.84
CA GLY A 542 -26.48 6.46 3.06
C GLY A 542 -25.36 6.82 2.07
N GLY A 543 -24.79 8.02 2.15
CA GLY A 543 -23.59 8.38 1.39
C GLY A 543 -22.32 8.34 2.24
N ALA A 544 -21.14 8.52 1.62
CA ALA A 544 -19.87 8.64 2.31
C ALA A 544 -18.94 9.59 1.55
N LEU A 545 -18.23 10.45 2.29
CA LEU A 545 -17.21 11.36 1.78
C LEU A 545 -15.96 11.22 2.65
N PRO A 546 -15.17 10.15 2.49
CA PRO A 546 -14.03 9.88 3.37
C PRO A 546 -13.05 11.07 3.39
N PRO A 547 -12.89 11.79 4.51
CA PRO A 547 -12.06 13.00 4.56
C PRO A 547 -10.59 12.74 4.20
N LEU A 548 -10.10 11.54 4.52
CA LEU A 548 -8.76 11.09 4.17
C LEU A 548 -8.55 11.05 2.65
N ALA A 549 -9.53 10.53 1.89
CA ALA A 549 -9.46 10.45 0.44
C ALA A 549 -9.51 11.85 -0.20
N VAL A 550 -10.29 12.77 0.37
CA VAL A 550 -10.27 14.19 -0.05
C VAL A 550 -8.89 14.82 0.20
N GLY A 551 -8.29 14.55 1.36
CA GLY A 551 -6.94 14.99 1.69
C GLY A 551 -5.88 14.47 0.70
N ILE A 552 -5.96 13.19 0.33
CA ILE A 552 -5.10 12.58 -0.70
C ILE A 552 -5.32 13.26 -2.07
N GLY A 553 -6.58 13.55 -2.43
CA GLY A 553 -6.92 14.26 -3.66
C GLY A 553 -6.37 15.68 -3.75
N LEU A 554 -6.24 16.39 -2.61
CA LEU A 554 -5.56 17.70 -2.52
C LEU A 554 -4.04 17.58 -2.73
N TYR A 555 -3.46 16.47 -2.25
CA TYR A 555 -2.02 16.25 -2.19
C TYR A 555 -1.44 15.62 -3.47
N LEU A 556 -2.24 14.89 -4.25
CA LEU A 556 -1.82 14.17 -5.44
C LEU A 556 -1.92 14.99 -6.73
N PRO A 557 -1.11 14.66 -7.76
CA PRO A 557 -1.28 15.21 -9.09
C PRO A 557 -2.70 14.94 -9.62
N PRO A 558 -3.30 15.89 -10.36
CA PRO A 558 -4.68 15.78 -10.82
C PRO A 558 -4.87 14.58 -11.75
N ALA A 559 -3.85 14.26 -12.56
CA ALA A 559 -3.85 13.09 -13.43
C ALA A 559 -4.10 11.78 -12.69
N VAL A 560 -3.61 11.64 -11.45
CA VAL A 560 -3.79 10.41 -10.67
C VAL A 560 -5.21 10.32 -10.15
N SER A 561 -5.66 11.37 -9.46
CA SER A 561 -6.96 11.40 -8.79
C SER A 561 -8.13 11.38 -9.76
N VAL A 562 -8.03 12.09 -10.90
CA VAL A 562 -9.08 12.12 -11.93
C VAL A 562 -9.24 10.74 -12.58
N THR A 563 -8.15 10.09 -12.97
CA THR A 563 -8.22 8.75 -13.59
C THR A 563 -8.75 7.69 -12.62
N LEU A 564 -8.38 7.78 -11.35
CA LEU A 564 -8.94 6.92 -10.30
C LEU A 564 -10.46 7.16 -10.15
N ALA A 565 -10.89 8.43 -10.12
CA ALA A 565 -12.31 8.77 -10.08
C ALA A 565 -13.08 8.24 -11.30
N ILE A 566 -12.49 8.30 -12.50
CA ILE A 566 -13.08 7.72 -13.73
C ILE A 566 -13.33 6.22 -13.53
N GLY A 567 -12.35 5.47 -13.01
CA GLY A 567 -12.50 4.04 -12.73
C GLY A 567 -13.62 3.74 -11.72
N ALA A 568 -13.68 4.52 -10.64
CA ALA A 568 -14.71 4.40 -9.62
C ALA A 568 -16.13 4.69 -10.17
N ILE A 569 -16.26 5.72 -11.01
CA ILE A 569 -17.51 6.09 -11.65
C ILE A 569 -17.96 5.01 -12.63
N ILE A 570 -17.05 4.49 -13.47
CA ILE A 570 -17.37 3.40 -14.42
C ILE A 570 -17.88 2.17 -13.67
N GLY A 571 -17.18 1.76 -12.60
CA GLY A 571 -17.61 0.67 -11.73
C GLY A 571 -19.02 0.90 -11.22
N TRP A 572 -19.28 2.03 -10.57
CA TRP A 572 -20.58 2.34 -10.00
C TRP A 572 -21.72 2.39 -11.03
N VAL A 573 -21.51 3.03 -12.18
CA VAL A 573 -22.53 3.13 -13.24
C VAL A 573 -22.83 1.75 -13.85
N CYS A 574 -21.81 0.90 -14.00
CA CYS A 574 -21.97 -0.39 -14.68
C CYS A 574 -22.46 -1.49 -13.75
N THR A 575 -22.02 -1.54 -12.49
CA THR A 575 -22.45 -2.54 -11.52
C THR A 575 -23.91 -2.34 -11.11
N ARG A 576 -24.43 -1.11 -11.06
CA ARG A 576 -25.87 -0.83 -10.82
C ARG A 576 -26.83 -1.46 -11.82
N ARG A 577 -26.33 -1.89 -12.98
CA ARG A 577 -27.10 -2.50 -14.07
C ARG A 577 -26.77 -3.97 -14.31
N ALA A 578 -25.78 -4.50 -13.61
CA ALA A 578 -25.42 -5.92 -13.68
C ALA A 578 -26.31 -6.72 -12.70
N ARG A 579 -26.69 -7.95 -13.08
CA ARG A 579 -27.16 -8.93 -12.09
C ARG A 579 -25.91 -9.37 -11.33
N GLU A 580 -25.94 -9.40 -10.00
CA GLU A 580 -24.82 -9.92 -9.20
C GLU A 580 -24.55 -11.37 -9.62
N THR A 581 -23.55 -11.59 -10.48
CA THR A 581 -23.06 -12.92 -10.79
C THR A 581 -21.81 -13.18 -9.96
N GLU A 582 -21.90 -14.25 -9.16
CA GLU A 582 -20.82 -14.82 -8.37
C GLU A 582 -19.60 -15.08 -9.27
N GLY A 583 -18.43 -14.50 -8.94
CA GLY A 583 -17.18 -14.83 -9.64
C GLY A 583 -16.11 -13.74 -9.75
N GLY A 584 -16.42 -12.49 -9.36
CA GLY A 584 -15.40 -11.43 -9.25
C GLY A 584 -14.64 -11.13 -10.54
N VAL A 585 -15.19 -11.47 -11.71
CA VAL A 585 -14.51 -11.38 -13.03
C VAL A 585 -14.05 -9.94 -13.32
N ALA A 586 -14.88 -8.95 -13.00
CA ALA A 586 -14.52 -7.54 -13.13
C ALA A 586 -13.37 -7.13 -12.18
N THR A 587 -13.38 -7.63 -10.95
CA THR A 587 -12.30 -7.45 -9.95
C THR A 587 -10.99 -8.08 -10.43
N MET A 588 -11.05 -9.26 -11.06
CA MET A 588 -9.89 -9.92 -11.66
C MET A 588 -9.38 -9.17 -12.89
N LEU A 589 -10.26 -8.61 -13.71
CA LEU A 589 -9.89 -7.78 -14.86
C LEU A 589 -9.17 -6.49 -14.40
N ALA A 590 -9.71 -5.82 -13.37
CA ALA A 590 -9.08 -4.65 -12.76
C ALA A 590 -7.71 -4.99 -12.13
N SER A 591 -7.62 -6.12 -11.43
CA SER A 591 -6.35 -6.65 -10.91
C SER A 591 -5.35 -6.93 -12.04
N GLY A 592 -5.84 -7.42 -13.18
CA GLY A 592 -5.06 -7.61 -14.39
C GLY A 592 -4.49 -6.29 -14.90
N PHE A 593 -5.29 -5.23 -14.94
CA PHE A 593 -4.79 -3.90 -15.32
C PHE A 593 -3.64 -3.42 -14.44
N ILE A 594 -3.77 -3.60 -13.13
CA ILE A 594 -2.76 -3.25 -12.15
C ILE A 594 -1.47 -4.05 -12.37
N VAL A 595 -1.56 -5.39 -12.41
CA VAL A 595 -0.38 -6.26 -12.59
C VAL A 595 0.30 -6.01 -13.94
N GLY A 596 -0.47 -5.87 -15.03
CA GLY A 596 0.07 -5.70 -16.38
C GLY A 596 0.83 -4.40 -16.57
N GLU A 597 0.30 -3.27 -16.08
CA GLU A 597 0.99 -1.99 -16.13
C GLU A 597 2.17 -1.97 -15.15
N SER A 598 2.01 -2.44 -13.91
CA SER A 598 3.12 -2.39 -12.95
C SER A 598 4.31 -3.27 -13.37
N LEU A 599 4.07 -4.49 -13.88
CA LEU A 599 5.15 -5.35 -14.37
C LEU A 599 5.85 -4.76 -15.60
N THR A 600 5.07 -4.18 -16.52
CA THR A 600 5.63 -3.52 -17.70
C THR A 600 6.41 -2.27 -17.31
N GLY A 601 5.92 -1.49 -16.35
CA GLY A 601 6.63 -0.36 -15.77
C GLY A 601 7.96 -0.76 -15.14
N VAL A 602 7.98 -1.82 -14.33
CA VAL A 602 9.22 -2.38 -13.75
C VAL A 602 10.16 -2.88 -14.84
N LEU A 603 9.66 -3.54 -15.89
CA LEU A 603 10.48 -3.97 -17.02
C LEU A 603 11.11 -2.79 -17.75
N LEU A 604 10.31 -1.77 -18.09
CA LEU A 604 10.77 -0.56 -18.76
C LEU A 604 11.78 0.20 -17.90
N ALA A 605 11.57 0.26 -16.58
CA ALA A 605 12.51 0.84 -15.63
C ALA A 605 13.84 0.07 -15.60
N GLY A 606 13.81 -1.27 -15.68
CA GLY A 606 15.03 -2.08 -15.82
C GLY A 606 15.80 -1.79 -17.10
N ILE A 607 15.09 -1.60 -18.23
CA ILE A 607 15.69 -1.23 -19.51
C ILE A 607 16.30 0.17 -19.42
N ALA A 608 15.57 1.13 -18.85
CA ALA A 608 16.04 2.51 -18.67
C ALA A 608 17.29 2.56 -17.77
N GLY A 609 17.26 1.86 -16.63
CA GLY A 609 18.41 1.75 -15.73
C GLY A 609 19.63 1.09 -16.37
N ALA A 610 19.45 0.04 -17.18
CA ALA A 610 20.54 -0.63 -17.87
C ALA A 610 21.17 0.20 -19.00
N THR A 611 20.38 1.09 -19.62
CA THR A 611 20.81 1.91 -20.77
C THR A 611 21.17 3.34 -20.38
N GLY A 612 20.83 3.77 -19.17
CA GLY A 612 21.00 5.14 -18.69
C GLY A 612 20.10 6.16 -19.40
N ARG A 613 19.08 5.71 -20.13
CA ARG A 613 18.18 6.54 -20.95
C ARG A 613 16.74 6.06 -20.82
N ASP A 614 15.81 6.99 -20.67
CA ASP A 614 14.38 6.69 -20.54
C ASP A 614 13.65 6.58 -21.89
N ASP A 615 14.36 6.79 -23.00
CA ASP A 615 13.84 6.84 -24.37
C ASP A 615 14.40 5.75 -25.29
N THR A 616 15.11 4.76 -24.74
CA THR A 616 15.81 3.71 -25.51
C THR A 616 14.91 2.96 -26.51
N LEU A 617 13.64 2.77 -26.17
CA LEU A 617 12.66 2.08 -27.00
C LEU A 617 11.76 3.02 -27.83
N ALA A 618 11.95 4.34 -27.70
CA ALA A 618 11.08 5.32 -28.33
C ALA A 618 11.22 5.25 -29.86
N ILE A 619 10.08 5.12 -30.55
CA ILE A 619 10.04 5.08 -32.03
C ILE A 619 9.77 6.46 -32.61
N LEU A 620 8.95 7.26 -31.93
CA LEU A 620 8.61 8.62 -32.36
C LEU A 620 9.57 9.65 -31.77
N PRO A 621 9.98 10.67 -32.55
CA PRO A 621 10.76 11.77 -32.03
C PRO A 621 9.94 12.57 -30.99
N PRO A 622 10.58 13.16 -29.97
CA PRO A 622 9.91 13.90 -28.89
C PRO A 622 9.01 15.05 -29.37
N GLU A 623 9.26 15.57 -30.57
CA GLU A 623 8.55 16.72 -31.15
C GLU A 623 7.16 16.35 -31.70
N ALA A 624 6.86 15.07 -31.95
CA ALA A 624 5.57 14.60 -32.44
C ALA A 624 4.55 14.54 -31.29
N THR A 625 4.10 15.68 -30.78
CA THR A 625 3.30 15.75 -29.52
C THR A 625 1.79 15.60 -29.74
N THR A 626 1.25 16.04 -30.88
CA THR A 626 -0.20 16.10 -31.11
C THR A 626 -0.82 14.74 -31.44
N LEU A 627 -0.20 13.97 -32.34
CA LEU A 627 -0.74 12.67 -32.77
C LEU A 627 -0.77 11.63 -31.63
N PRO A 628 0.31 11.43 -30.85
CA PRO A 628 0.29 10.51 -29.69
C PRO A 628 -0.71 10.93 -28.61
N SER A 629 -0.92 12.23 -28.41
CA SER A 629 -1.92 12.75 -27.45
C SER A 629 -3.34 12.37 -27.84
N ILE A 630 -3.70 12.59 -29.11
CA ILE A 630 -5.04 12.23 -29.63
C ILE A 630 -5.24 10.71 -29.61
N LEU A 631 -4.26 9.95 -30.09
CA LEU A 631 -4.34 8.49 -30.12
C LEU A 631 -4.40 7.90 -28.71
N GLY A 632 -3.59 8.39 -27.77
CA GLY A 632 -3.59 7.96 -26.37
C GLY A 632 -4.96 8.18 -25.73
N PHE A 633 -5.56 9.36 -25.95
CA PHE A 633 -6.90 9.67 -25.46
C PHE A 633 -7.97 8.73 -26.06
N LEU A 634 -7.95 8.51 -27.39
CA LEU A 634 -8.91 7.63 -28.06
C LEU A 634 -8.80 6.18 -27.57
N VAL A 635 -7.58 5.67 -27.41
CA VAL A 635 -7.32 4.32 -26.89
C VAL A 635 -7.83 4.20 -25.45
N PHE A 636 -7.52 5.18 -24.59
CA PHE A 636 -7.97 5.16 -23.20
C PHE A 636 -9.50 5.18 -23.08
N VAL A 637 -10.17 6.03 -23.86
CA VAL A 637 -11.64 6.11 -23.91
C VAL A 637 -12.25 4.80 -24.43
N ALA A 638 -11.68 4.21 -25.49
CA ALA A 638 -12.13 2.92 -26.01
C ALA A 638 -12.03 1.80 -24.97
N ILE A 639 -10.94 1.78 -24.18
CA ILE A 639 -10.75 0.82 -23.10
C ILE A 639 -11.72 1.07 -21.94
N CYS A 640 -12.02 2.32 -21.60
CA CYS A 640 -13.04 2.66 -20.61
C CYS A 640 -14.42 2.10 -21.01
N PHE A 641 -14.82 2.27 -22.27
CA PHE A 641 -16.07 1.69 -22.80
C PHE A 641 -16.05 0.16 -22.80
N TRP A 642 -14.95 -0.45 -23.24
CA TRP A 642 -14.78 -1.89 -23.25
C TRP A 642 -14.84 -2.48 -21.83
N PHE A 643 -14.17 -1.85 -20.87
CA PHE A 643 -14.15 -2.25 -19.48
C PHE A 643 -15.56 -2.14 -18.86
N GLY A 644 -16.24 -1.02 -19.07
CA GLY A 644 -17.64 -0.86 -18.64
C GLY A 644 -18.59 -1.89 -19.25
N HIS A 645 -18.38 -2.27 -20.52
CA HIS A 645 -19.14 -3.34 -21.16
C HIS A 645 -18.85 -4.72 -20.58
N ARG A 646 -17.59 -5.02 -20.24
CA ARG A 646 -17.20 -6.26 -19.57
C ARG A 646 -17.81 -6.36 -18.17
N ILE A 647 -17.82 -5.26 -17.40
CA ILE A 647 -18.46 -5.21 -16.06
C ILE A 647 -19.95 -5.55 -16.15
N ARG A 648 -20.65 -5.09 -17.19
CA ARG A 648 -22.10 -5.37 -17.34
C ARG A 648 -22.41 -6.81 -17.77
N ARG A 649 -21.43 -7.52 -18.33
CA ARG A 649 -21.57 -8.91 -18.80
C ARG A 649 -21.08 -9.93 -17.79
N ALA A 650 -20.11 -9.54 -16.97
CA ALA A 650 -19.69 -10.26 -15.77
C ALA A 650 -20.84 -10.26 -14.77
#